data_AF-A0A7X8ZBL3-F1
#
_entry.id   AF-A0A7X8ZBL3-F1
#
_cell.length_a   1.000
_cell.length_b   1.000
_cell.length_c   1.000
_cell.angle_alpha   90.00
_cell.angle_beta   90.00
_cell.angle_gamma   90.00
#
_symmetry.space_group_name_H-M   'P 1'
#
loop_
_entity.id
_entity.type
_entity.pdbx_description
1 polymer ?
#
loop_
_entity_poly.entity_id
_entity_poly.type
_entity_poly.pdbx_seq_one_letter_code
_entity_poly.pdbx_strand_id
1 'polypeptide(L)'
;MKNKTISLLLICSIIFNMVGFSGCSKAGEKPADKSIQLPEHITGTVSEENLIVSQDRVSFTIEEGSVLKNTDVEITLKKDLPPFIVEDEEIILTAYDFSVSGDDPLGVMTLEIPFTALDNEVFAAYYNSESGEWEPVVFEYDIERKCAVIYTTHLSSYGLFTVKNENTRNALLAYTYDLELTDRNVNEAIRMLENAFEDPDTFYADSFDLISNSVSIHSSVTTNLVDAASGLSSYVPTFSEGLKDNVTRFGYLLTGIEVVDAFMNDDKPGAVWKMFDAAVGFNMDKITSLSGTASMAAGLFSVGLINYALNQFISTALQGRTDMYERAYNLYYKEKGRSTAEWVHLIRVMVETGKDPEETGMAISAEIKRYVNQFWEDELTVAEYGKDANPEAWSSGSLGGLNDSIKKEISDYSQMTIERIVNNILHRIQTENKINMQAEMRKELFAFQKKMNSIVTITVKDSKAENEPSYFSGAVLRFTELPSSIEDPEKWECKITEKGAARIQFRVLAHLLAGGPRKMEIVKKSGDKEDVMIRFNAKFSLPESKLDLADLYPKSDYPKNIGGTYTVSMYNTTTEKTIDDLTLNVTVTQEVSDGCYADFYLENNGSVYLNGNYFYRYATGKVNYALGDMSFSGDENNVSFKFDAYDNQKKVWGAFTGHK
;
A
#
# COMPACT_ATOMS: atom_id res chain seq x y z
N MET A 1 -38.02 19.99 -37.32
CA MET A 1 -39.11 20.75 -36.71
C MET A 1 -39.66 19.98 -35.51
N LYS A 2 -39.67 20.63 -34.34
CA LYS A 2 -40.79 20.68 -33.36
C LYS A 2 -41.52 19.36 -33.04
N ASN A 3 -41.34 18.82 -31.83
CA ASN A 3 -42.14 19.09 -30.61
C ASN A 3 -43.32 18.08 -30.46
N LYS A 4 -43.70 17.58 -29.28
CA LYS A 4 -43.32 17.90 -27.88
C LYS A 4 -43.79 16.80 -26.91
N THR A 5 -43.07 16.64 -25.78
CA THR A 5 -43.51 16.31 -24.38
C THR A 5 -44.81 15.52 -24.14
N ILE A 6 -44.85 14.55 -23.23
CA ILE A 6 -44.96 14.66 -21.75
C ILE A 6 -44.66 13.25 -21.17
N SER A 7 -44.00 13.00 -20.02
CA SER A 7 -43.45 13.86 -18.94
C SER A 7 -42.20 13.23 -18.27
N LEU A 8 -41.69 13.89 -17.22
CA LEU A 8 -40.72 13.43 -16.22
C LEU A 8 -41.05 14.16 -14.87
N LEU A 9 -40.50 13.70 -13.72
CA LEU A 9 -40.49 14.30 -12.36
C LEU A 9 -41.65 14.01 -11.38
N LEU A 10 -41.36 13.20 -10.35
CA LEU A 10 -41.27 13.51 -8.89
C LEU A 10 -40.82 12.19 -8.20
N ILE A 11 -40.05 12.13 -7.11
CA ILE A 11 -40.07 12.96 -5.90
C ILE A 11 -38.65 13.47 -5.56
N CYS A 12 -38.47 14.79 -5.61
CA CYS A 12 -37.46 15.49 -4.83
C CYS A 12 -38.18 16.50 -3.92
N SER A 13 -37.98 16.36 -2.62
CA SER A 13 -38.32 17.31 -1.57
C SER A 13 -37.44 16.92 -0.37
N ILE A 14 -36.70 17.81 0.28
CA ILE A 14 -37.03 19.21 0.59
C ILE A 14 -35.80 20.12 0.43
N ILE A 15 -35.87 21.12 -0.47
CA ILE A 15 -35.25 22.44 -0.30
C ILE A 15 -36.21 23.45 -0.95
N PHE A 16 -36.72 24.42 -0.18
CA PHE A 16 -37.05 25.78 -0.70
C PHE A 16 -37.49 26.73 0.42
N ASN A 17 -36.75 27.83 0.59
CA ASN A 17 -37.22 29.20 0.83
C ASN A 17 -35.99 30.14 0.94
N MET A 18 -35.93 31.33 0.34
CA MET A 18 -36.61 31.85 -0.85
C MET A 18 -35.86 33.12 -1.36
N VAL A 19 -35.48 33.12 -2.64
CA VAL A 19 -35.63 34.23 -3.62
C VAL A 19 -34.97 35.61 -3.38
N GLY A 20 -34.21 36.06 -4.39
CA GLY A 20 -33.84 37.46 -4.63
C GLY A 20 -33.35 37.70 -6.08
N PHE A 21 -34.25 38.05 -7.00
CA PHE A 21 -34.00 38.10 -8.46
C PHE A 21 -33.27 39.37 -8.97
N SER A 22 -32.46 39.20 -10.03
CA SER A 22 -32.31 40.03 -11.28
C SER A 22 -30.83 40.11 -11.75
N GLY A 23 -30.48 40.17 -13.04
CA GLY A 23 -31.23 40.00 -14.30
C GLY A 23 -30.35 40.15 -15.57
N CYS A 24 -30.74 39.47 -16.66
CA CYS A 24 -30.35 39.64 -18.08
C CYS A 24 -28.94 40.14 -18.55
N SER A 25 -28.15 39.18 -19.05
CA SER A 25 -27.48 39.14 -20.38
C SER A 25 -26.46 40.20 -20.87
N LYS A 26 -25.31 39.68 -21.33
CA LYS A 26 -24.37 40.17 -22.38
C LYS A 26 -23.54 41.44 -22.13
N ALA A 27 -22.30 41.24 -21.71
CA ALA A 27 -21.08 41.73 -22.38
C ALA A 27 -19.88 40.87 -21.95
N GLY A 28 -18.76 40.92 -22.69
CA GLY A 28 -17.58 40.12 -22.34
C GLY A 28 -16.82 40.70 -21.14
N GLU A 29 -16.90 40.03 -20.00
CA GLU A 29 -16.02 40.26 -18.87
C GLU A 29 -14.96 39.15 -18.84
N LYS A 30 -13.70 39.53 -18.63
CA LYS A 30 -12.65 38.57 -18.24
C LYS A 30 -13.08 37.90 -16.93
N PRO A 31 -12.79 36.61 -16.70
CA PRO A 31 -13.03 36.01 -15.39
C PRO A 31 -12.25 36.81 -14.35
N ALA A 32 -12.97 37.56 -13.52
CA ALA A 32 -12.41 38.16 -12.33
C ALA A 32 -12.17 37.03 -11.35
N ASP A 33 -10.91 36.61 -11.26
CA ASP A 33 -10.45 35.67 -10.25
C ASP A 33 -10.53 36.36 -8.88
N LYS A 34 -11.74 36.36 -8.31
CA LYS A 34 -11.95 36.69 -6.90
C LYS A 34 -11.40 35.51 -6.12
N SER A 35 -10.17 35.66 -5.64
CA SER A 35 -9.58 34.79 -4.64
C SER A 35 -10.63 34.50 -3.55
N ILE A 36 -11.08 33.25 -3.48
CA ILE A 36 -12.01 32.81 -2.44
C ILE A 36 -11.24 32.96 -1.12
N GLN A 37 -11.68 33.88 -0.26
CA GLN A 37 -11.09 34.02 1.06
C GLN A 37 -11.57 32.84 1.89
N LEU A 38 -10.69 31.85 2.02
CA LEU A 38 -10.94 30.65 2.81
C LEU A 38 -11.23 31.02 4.28
N PRO A 39 -12.27 30.44 4.92
CA PRO A 39 -12.62 30.75 6.30
C PRO A 39 -11.49 30.28 7.24
N GLU A 40 -10.98 31.16 8.11
CA GLU A 40 -9.86 30.79 8.99
C GLU A 40 -10.29 29.93 10.18
N HIS A 41 -11.56 30.05 10.61
CA HIS A 41 -12.13 29.40 11.78
C HIS A 41 -13.63 29.20 11.58
N ILE A 42 -14.14 28.01 11.88
CA ILE A 42 -15.56 27.63 11.77
C ILE A 42 -15.92 26.83 13.04
N THR A 43 -17.08 27.12 13.63
CA THR A 43 -17.61 26.34 14.75
C THR A 43 -19.07 25.97 14.53
N GLY A 44 -19.49 24.89 15.17
CA GLY A 44 -20.88 24.44 15.18
C GLY A 44 -21.07 23.26 16.14
N THR A 45 -22.24 22.63 16.10
CA THR A 45 -22.57 21.48 16.95
C THR A 45 -23.28 20.43 16.09
N VAL A 46 -22.82 19.18 16.18
CA VAL A 46 -23.51 18.02 15.58
C VAL A 46 -24.33 17.25 16.63
N SER A 47 -25.43 16.65 16.20
CA SER A 47 -26.40 15.91 17.03
C SER A 47 -27.22 14.93 16.16
N GLU A 48 -28.11 14.13 16.76
CA GLU A 48 -29.05 13.29 15.99
C GLU A 48 -29.94 14.10 15.01
N GLU A 49 -30.19 15.39 15.28
CA GLU A 49 -31.01 16.27 14.41
C GLU A 49 -30.19 17.17 13.45
N ASN A 50 -28.90 17.41 13.75
CA ASN A 50 -28.01 18.20 12.89
C ASN A 50 -26.69 17.45 12.61
N LEU A 51 -26.55 16.93 11.39
CA LEU A 51 -25.41 16.08 11.02
C LEU A 51 -24.25 16.83 10.36
N ILE A 52 -24.37 18.15 10.15
CA ILE A 52 -23.40 18.94 9.37
C ILE A 52 -23.02 20.26 10.07
N VAL A 53 -21.74 20.60 9.97
CA VAL A 53 -21.17 21.94 10.23
C VAL A 53 -20.48 22.39 8.96
N SER A 54 -20.85 23.55 8.42
CA SER A 54 -20.27 24.04 7.16
C SER A 54 -20.26 25.57 7.06
N GLN A 55 -19.22 26.10 6.41
CA GLN A 55 -19.11 27.51 6.04
C GLN A 55 -18.22 27.64 4.81
N ASP A 56 -18.60 28.50 3.86
CA ASP A 56 -17.79 28.89 2.69
C ASP A 56 -17.19 27.69 1.89
N ARG A 57 -17.96 26.61 1.79
CA ARG A 57 -17.63 25.30 1.15
C ARG A 57 -16.59 24.44 1.88
N VAL A 58 -16.18 24.81 3.09
CA VAL A 58 -15.58 23.86 4.02
C VAL A 58 -16.71 23.21 4.82
N SER A 59 -16.73 21.88 4.93
CA SER A 59 -17.75 21.19 5.71
C SER A 59 -17.23 19.96 6.43
N PHE A 60 -17.86 19.66 7.57
CA PHE A 60 -17.73 18.44 8.35
C PHE A 60 -19.12 17.80 8.48
N THR A 61 -19.27 16.55 8.02
CA THR A 61 -20.53 15.81 8.06
C THR A 61 -20.33 14.44 8.72
N ILE A 62 -21.26 14.07 9.61
CA ILE A 62 -21.31 12.76 10.29
C ILE A 62 -22.52 11.93 9.82
N GLU A 63 -22.53 10.63 10.13
CA GLU A 63 -23.70 9.78 9.90
C GLU A 63 -24.75 9.92 11.03
N GLU A 64 -26.00 9.54 10.75
CA GLU A 64 -27.07 9.50 11.74
C GLU A 64 -26.72 8.51 12.87
N GLY A 65 -26.69 8.97 14.13
CA GLY A 65 -26.36 8.15 15.28
C GLY A 65 -24.85 7.95 15.51
N SER A 66 -23.97 8.67 14.79
CA SER A 66 -22.53 8.70 15.07
C SER A 66 -22.16 9.30 16.42
N VAL A 67 -23.05 10.08 17.06
CA VAL A 67 -22.82 10.71 18.37
C VAL A 67 -23.95 10.40 19.35
N LEU A 68 -23.60 10.11 20.61
CA LEU A 68 -24.55 9.81 21.71
C LEU A 68 -25.10 11.08 22.40
N LYS A 69 -24.52 12.25 22.11
CA LYS A 69 -24.81 13.55 22.72
C LYS A 69 -24.49 14.64 21.71
N ASN A 70 -24.98 15.86 21.95
CA ASN A 70 -24.54 17.02 21.17
C ASN A 70 -23.03 17.20 21.33
N THR A 71 -22.33 17.32 20.22
CA THR A 71 -20.87 17.40 20.15
C THR A 71 -20.50 18.66 19.38
N ASP A 72 -19.75 19.56 20.03
CA ASP A 72 -19.25 20.77 19.37
C ASP A 72 -18.10 20.43 18.43
N VAL A 73 -18.02 21.14 17.30
CA VAL A 73 -17.06 20.95 16.22
C VAL A 73 -16.30 22.25 16.00
N GLU A 74 -14.99 22.14 15.83
CA GLU A 74 -14.09 23.26 15.49
C GLU A 74 -13.29 22.88 14.24
N ILE A 75 -13.32 23.76 13.22
CA ILE A 75 -12.59 23.59 11.97
C ILE A 75 -11.68 24.82 11.79
N THR A 76 -10.36 24.61 11.72
CA THR A 76 -9.37 25.71 11.74
C THR A 76 -8.39 25.60 10.58
N LEU A 77 -8.19 26.69 9.82
CA LEU A 77 -7.17 26.77 8.78
C LEU A 77 -5.77 26.82 9.41
N LYS A 78 -4.97 25.77 9.19
CA LYS A 78 -3.59 25.69 9.70
C LYS A 78 -2.61 26.32 8.71
N LYS A 79 -1.63 27.04 9.25
CA LYS A 79 -0.56 27.72 8.49
C LYS A 79 0.84 27.43 9.07
N ASP A 80 0.88 26.62 10.12
CA ASP A 80 2.01 26.30 10.99
C ASP A 80 2.41 24.81 10.94
N LEU A 81 1.69 24.00 10.16
CA LEU A 81 2.05 22.61 9.87
C LEU A 81 3.30 22.54 8.99
N PRO A 82 4.11 21.47 9.11
CA PRO A 82 5.33 21.32 8.32
C PRO A 82 4.99 21.22 6.81
N PRO A 83 5.79 21.87 5.94
CA PRO A 83 5.61 21.74 4.50
C PRO A 83 5.93 20.31 4.05
N PHE A 84 5.32 19.89 2.94
CA PHE A 84 5.70 18.64 2.30
C PHE A 84 6.96 18.85 1.46
N ILE A 85 8.08 18.19 1.82
CA ILE A 85 9.38 18.45 1.19
C ILE A 85 9.62 17.50 0.01
N VAL A 86 9.85 18.08 -1.17
CA VAL A 86 10.25 17.37 -2.38
C VAL A 86 11.47 18.06 -2.97
N GLU A 87 12.64 17.41 -2.94
CA GLU A 87 13.88 17.94 -3.57
C GLU A 87 14.37 19.28 -3.02
N ASP A 88 14.26 19.43 -1.70
CA ASP A 88 14.53 20.69 -1.00
C ASP A 88 13.56 21.83 -1.39
N GLU A 89 12.51 21.55 -2.19
CA GLU A 89 11.35 22.44 -2.38
C GLU A 89 10.28 22.16 -1.30
N GLU A 90 9.79 23.23 -0.67
CA GLU A 90 8.72 23.19 0.32
C GLU A 90 7.35 23.37 -0.36
N ILE A 91 6.60 22.28 -0.48
CA ILE A 91 5.20 22.32 -0.92
C ILE A 91 4.33 22.69 0.30
N ILE A 92 3.82 23.92 0.29
CA ILE A 92 2.92 24.43 1.34
C ILE A 92 1.49 23.97 1.01
N LEU A 93 0.91 23.14 1.88
CA LEU A 93 -0.45 22.64 1.72
C LEU A 93 -1.48 23.71 2.16
N THR A 94 -2.64 23.71 1.51
CA THR A 94 -3.84 24.32 2.13
C THR A 94 -4.44 23.29 3.06
N ALA A 95 -4.36 23.52 4.38
CA ALA A 95 -4.71 22.53 5.39
C ALA A 95 -5.74 23.02 6.42
N TYR A 96 -6.70 22.15 6.75
CA TYR A 96 -7.73 22.36 7.77
C TYR A 96 -7.66 21.30 8.85
N ASP A 97 -7.63 21.73 10.10
CA ASP A 97 -7.76 20.92 11.31
C ASP A 97 -9.22 20.75 11.66
N PHE A 98 -9.66 19.50 11.82
CA PHE A 98 -11.01 19.15 12.21
C PHE A 98 -10.94 18.50 13.59
N SER A 99 -11.65 19.07 14.56
CA SER A 99 -11.68 18.58 15.94
C SER A 99 -13.07 18.68 16.54
N VAL A 100 -13.31 17.90 17.61
CA VAL A 100 -14.61 17.87 18.31
C VAL A 100 -14.44 17.91 19.83
N SER A 101 -15.52 18.26 20.53
CA SER A 101 -15.59 18.19 21.99
C SER A 101 -15.94 16.78 22.49
N GLY A 102 -15.02 16.11 23.18
CA GLY A 102 -15.29 14.84 23.86
C GLY A 102 -14.85 13.63 23.06
N ASP A 103 -15.78 12.72 22.80
CA ASP A 103 -15.51 11.45 22.11
C ASP A 103 -15.72 11.62 20.60
N ASP A 104 -14.83 11.05 19.77
CA ASP A 104 -14.91 11.12 18.31
C ASP A 104 -16.20 10.49 17.76
N PRO A 105 -16.81 11.01 16.68
CA PRO A 105 -17.99 10.41 16.06
C PRO A 105 -17.69 9.01 15.51
N LEU A 106 -18.61 8.07 15.74
CA LEU A 106 -18.51 6.70 15.23
C LEU A 106 -18.87 6.63 13.74
N GLY A 107 -18.15 5.82 12.96
CA GLY A 107 -18.44 5.60 11.54
C GLY A 107 -17.69 6.57 10.62
N VAL A 108 -18.28 6.86 9.46
CA VAL A 108 -17.59 7.61 8.40
C VAL A 108 -17.89 9.10 8.49
N MET A 109 -16.84 9.91 8.58
CA MET A 109 -16.90 11.36 8.48
C MET A 109 -16.59 11.79 7.04
N THR A 110 -17.35 12.76 6.53
CA THR A 110 -17.12 13.38 5.22
C THR A 110 -16.66 14.83 5.41
N LEU A 111 -15.48 15.15 4.87
CA LEU A 111 -14.89 16.49 4.91
C LEU A 111 -14.92 17.08 3.49
N GLU A 112 -15.37 18.32 3.32
CA GLU A 112 -15.18 19.05 2.06
C GLU A 112 -14.14 20.16 2.27
N ILE A 113 -13.14 20.23 1.38
CA ILE A 113 -12.11 21.28 1.37
C ILE A 113 -12.03 21.90 -0.04
N PRO A 114 -12.23 23.22 -0.21
CA PRO A 114 -12.13 23.87 -1.51
C PRO A 114 -10.69 23.87 -2.05
N PHE A 115 -10.52 23.49 -3.32
CA PHE A 115 -9.23 23.44 -3.98
C PHE A 115 -9.38 23.63 -5.49
N THR A 116 -8.32 24.08 -6.17
CA THR A 116 -8.36 24.30 -7.62
C THR A 116 -7.03 23.95 -8.26
N ALA A 117 -6.99 22.78 -8.88
CA ALA A 117 -5.94 22.33 -9.80
C ALA A 117 -6.56 21.52 -10.95
N LEU A 118 -5.71 20.98 -11.83
CA LEU A 118 -6.13 19.95 -12.79
C LEU A 118 -6.39 18.64 -12.05
N ASP A 119 -7.36 17.88 -12.53
CA ASP A 119 -7.89 16.66 -11.87
C ASP A 119 -6.79 15.66 -11.52
N ASN A 120 -5.99 15.30 -12.52
CA ASN A 120 -4.85 14.39 -12.44
C ASN A 120 -3.64 14.95 -11.66
N GLU A 121 -3.75 16.12 -11.03
CA GLU A 121 -2.67 16.78 -10.28
C GLU A 121 -3.03 17.01 -8.80
N VAL A 122 -4.24 16.66 -8.33
CA VAL A 122 -4.67 16.85 -6.94
C VAL A 122 -4.28 15.66 -6.07
N PHE A 123 -3.70 15.96 -4.90
CA PHE A 123 -3.40 14.99 -3.84
C PHE A 123 -3.90 15.48 -2.50
N ALA A 124 -4.31 14.54 -1.63
CA ALA A 124 -4.75 14.80 -0.27
C ALA A 124 -3.99 13.93 0.73
N ALA A 125 -3.67 14.52 1.88
CA ALA A 125 -3.03 13.85 3.00
C ALA A 125 -3.60 14.38 4.33
N TYR A 126 -3.48 13.58 5.39
CA TYR A 126 -3.66 14.02 6.77
C TYR A 126 -2.32 14.10 7.49
N TYR A 127 -2.20 14.96 8.48
CA TYR A 127 -1.01 15.08 9.30
C TYR A 127 -1.09 14.11 10.48
N ASN A 128 -0.25 13.08 10.50
CA ASN A 128 -0.18 12.18 11.65
C ASN A 128 0.70 12.81 12.73
N SER A 129 0.08 13.22 13.84
CA SER A 129 0.77 13.87 14.96
C SER A 129 1.67 12.93 15.77
N GLU A 130 1.49 11.61 15.68
CA GLU A 130 2.34 10.61 16.33
C GLU A 130 3.66 10.40 15.55
N SER A 131 3.59 10.33 14.21
CA SER A 131 4.75 10.13 13.35
C SER A 131 5.44 11.45 12.96
N GLY A 132 4.70 12.57 12.97
CA GLY A 132 5.15 13.87 12.47
C GLY A 132 5.20 13.94 10.93
N GLU A 133 4.59 12.99 10.22
CA GLU A 133 4.57 12.92 8.77
C GLU A 133 3.16 13.13 8.18
N TRP A 134 3.10 13.57 6.92
CA TRP A 134 1.87 13.60 6.13
C TRP A 134 1.60 12.21 5.52
N GLU A 135 0.42 11.65 5.78
CA GLU A 135 -0.02 10.33 5.30
C GLU A 135 -1.21 10.47 4.33
N PRO A 136 -1.30 9.69 3.25
CA PRO A 136 -2.35 9.84 2.24
C PRO A 136 -3.74 9.50 2.77
N VAL A 137 -4.78 10.09 2.18
CA VAL A 137 -6.19 9.82 2.52
C VAL A 137 -7.01 9.37 1.32
N VAL A 138 -8.16 8.76 1.59
CA VAL A 138 -9.20 8.53 0.57
C VAL A 138 -9.97 9.83 0.38
N PHE A 139 -10.10 10.28 -0.86
CA PHE A 139 -10.92 11.42 -1.22
C PHE A 139 -11.66 11.19 -2.55
N GLU A 140 -12.28 12.24 -3.09
CA GLU A 140 -12.76 12.42 -4.46
C GLU A 140 -12.53 13.89 -4.81
N TYR A 141 -12.06 14.22 -6.03
CA TYR A 141 -11.95 15.61 -6.47
C TYR A 141 -13.08 15.95 -7.44
N ASP A 142 -13.98 16.84 -7.01
CA ASP A 142 -15.04 17.37 -7.86
C ASP A 142 -14.52 18.63 -8.56
N ILE A 143 -14.06 18.48 -9.80
CA ILE A 143 -13.56 19.58 -10.64
C ILE A 143 -14.64 20.63 -10.97
N GLU A 144 -15.93 20.26 -10.98
CA GLU A 144 -17.02 21.20 -11.23
C GLU A 144 -17.31 22.08 -9.99
N ARG A 145 -17.33 21.47 -8.79
CA ARG A 145 -17.50 22.17 -7.51
C ARG A 145 -16.21 22.86 -7.04
N LYS A 146 -15.05 22.40 -7.50
CA LYS A 146 -13.71 22.82 -7.06
C LYS A 146 -13.47 22.52 -5.57
N CYS A 147 -13.67 21.28 -5.18
CA CYS A 147 -13.40 20.78 -3.83
C CYS A 147 -12.90 19.34 -3.87
N ALA A 148 -12.10 18.97 -2.85
CA ALA A 148 -11.89 17.58 -2.51
C ALA A 148 -12.90 17.18 -1.42
N VAL A 149 -13.50 16.01 -1.59
CA VAL A 149 -14.38 15.34 -0.63
C VAL A 149 -13.57 14.21 0.00
N ILE A 150 -13.17 14.34 1.26
CA ILE A 150 -12.35 13.36 1.99
C ILE A 150 -13.27 12.48 2.83
N TYR A 151 -13.09 11.16 2.73
CA TYR A 151 -13.79 10.18 3.55
C TYR A 151 -12.83 9.62 4.59
N THR A 152 -13.17 9.74 5.88
CA THR A 152 -12.27 9.37 6.97
C THR A 152 -13.01 8.79 8.18
N THR A 153 -12.28 8.05 8.99
CA THR A 153 -12.73 7.39 10.23
C THR A 153 -12.06 7.98 11.48
N HIS A 154 -11.27 9.05 11.33
CA HIS A 154 -10.56 9.73 12.43
C HIS A 154 -10.42 11.23 12.19
N LEU A 155 -10.23 12.01 13.26
CA LEU A 155 -10.03 13.46 13.21
C LEU A 155 -8.53 13.81 13.12
N SER A 156 -8.22 14.85 12.35
CA SER A 156 -6.86 15.38 12.16
C SER A 156 -6.86 16.70 11.36
N SER A 157 -5.68 17.23 11.08
CA SER A 157 -5.41 18.21 10.02
C SER A 157 -5.28 17.54 8.65
N TYR A 158 -6.07 17.96 7.68
CA TYR A 158 -6.11 17.45 6.30
C TYR A 158 -5.69 18.55 5.32
N GLY A 159 -4.82 18.21 4.36
CA GLY A 159 -4.24 19.17 3.42
C GLY A 159 -4.19 18.69 1.97
N LEU A 160 -4.23 19.65 1.03
CA LEU A 160 -4.27 19.42 -0.42
C LEU A 160 -3.07 20.06 -1.13
N PHE A 161 -2.52 19.38 -2.15
CA PHE A 161 -1.33 19.79 -2.90
C PHE A 161 -1.25 19.19 -4.32
N THR A 162 -0.21 19.55 -5.08
CA THR A 162 0.07 19.07 -6.45
C THR A 162 1.56 18.77 -6.64
N VAL A 163 1.94 17.88 -7.58
CA VAL A 163 3.34 17.45 -7.83
C VAL A 163 3.60 17.27 -9.33
N LYS A 164 4.79 17.64 -9.83
CA LYS A 164 5.23 17.42 -11.23
C LYS A 164 6.75 17.23 -11.30
N ASN A 165 7.27 16.07 -11.73
CA ASN A 165 8.73 15.83 -11.89
C ASN A 165 9.10 14.57 -12.72
N GLU A 166 8.34 14.20 -13.76
CA GLU A 166 8.56 12.95 -14.52
C GLU A 166 9.86 12.94 -15.37
N ASN A 167 10.34 11.74 -15.75
CA ASN A 167 11.45 11.46 -16.71
C ASN A 167 12.88 11.98 -16.41
N THR A 168 13.13 12.61 -15.26
CA THR A 168 14.49 13.03 -14.85
C THR A 168 15.19 11.99 -13.95
N ARG A 169 16.49 12.14 -13.64
CA ARG A 169 17.18 11.36 -12.58
C ARG A 169 16.54 11.52 -11.17
N ASN A 170 15.72 12.54 -11.06
CA ASN A 170 14.97 13.00 -9.91
C ASN A 170 13.49 12.55 -9.98
N ALA A 171 13.11 11.77 -11.00
CA ALA A 171 11.77 11.23 -11.17
C ALA A 171 11.30 10.51 -9.91
N LEU A 172 10.12 10.93 -9.46
CA LEU A 172 9.49 10.49 -8.23
C LEU A 172 8.11 9.89 -8.55
N LEU A 173 7.76 8.87 -7.79
CA LEU A 173 6.45 8.27 -7.76
C LEU A 173 5.57 9.21 -6.92
N ALA A 174 4.66 9.93 -7.57
CA ALA A 174 3.78 10.89 -6.90
C ALA A 174 2.79 10.15 -5.98
N TYR A 175 2.21 10.87 -5.02
CA TYR A 175 0.99 10.39 -4.35
C TYR A 175 -0.01 10.05 -5.45
N THR A 176 -0.69 8.90 -5.40
CA THR A 176 -1.71 8.58 -6.39
C THR A 176 -3.06 8.62 -5.73
N TYR A 177 -3.88 9.60 -6.13
CA TYR A 177 -5.28 9.59 -5.77
C TYR A 177 -6.00 8.49 -6.56
N ASP A 178 -5.87 8.59 -7.88
CA ASP A 178 -6.42 7.68 -8.87
C ASP A 178 -5.56 6.41 -8.91
N LEU A 179 -6.06 5.35 -8.29
CA LEU A 179 -5.60 3.99 -8.58
C LEU A 179 -6.43 3.51 -9.76
N GLU A 180 -5.92 3.69 -10.98
CA GLU A 180 -6.47 3.09 -12.20
C GLU A 180 -6.21 1.57 -12.21
N LEU A 181 -6.81 0.89 -11.23
CA LEU A 181 -6.99 -0.55 -11.22
C LEU A 181 -7.81 -0.89 -12.47
N THR A 182 -7.19 -1.56 -13.43
CA THR A 182 -7.82 -1.98 -14.70
C THR A 182 -9.10 -2.75 -14.42
N ASP A 183 -10.25 -2.06 -14.54
CA ASP A 183 -11.62 -2.49 -14.20
C ASP A 183 -11.72 -3.59 -13.13
N ARG A 184 -11.87 -3.17 -11.86
CA ARG A 184 -12.30 -3.97 -10.69
C ARG A 184 -12.76 -5.40 -10.99
N ASN A 185 -11.84 -6.36 -10.86
CA ASN A 185 -12.07 -7.73 -11.29
C ASN A 185 -12.01 -8.70 -10.10
N VAL A 186 -13.18 -9.00 -9.53
CA VAL A 186 -13.31 -9.92 -8.41
C VAL A 186 -12.79 -11.35 -8.72
N ASN A 187 -12.76 -11.78 -9.99
CA ASN A 187 -12.17 -13.08 -10.34
C ASN A 187 -10.64 -13.07 -10.27
N GLU A 188 -10.02 -11.93 -10.56
CA GLU A 188 -8.58 -11.72 -10.38
C GLU A 188 -8.23 -11.65 -8.89
N ALA A 189 -9.04 -10.97 -8.09
CA ALA A 189 -8.90 -10.97 -6.64
C ALA A 189 -9.00 -12.39 -6.03
N ILE A 190 -9.93 -13.22 -6.51
CA ILE A 190 -10.03 -14.65 -6.13
C ILE A 190 -8.75 -15.40 -6.54
N ARG A 191 -8.29 -15.28 -7.80
CA ARG A 191 -7.05 -15.93 -8.29
C ARG A 191 -5.84 -15.56 -7.44
N MET A 192 -5.70 -14.28 -7.09
CA MET A 192 -4.59 -13.81 -6.25
C MET A 192 -4.65 -14.43 -4.85
N LEU A 193 -5.84 -14.53 -4.24
CA LEU A 193 -5.99 -15.17 -2.93
C LEU A 193 -5.76 -16.69 -2.97
N GLU A 194 -6.12 -17.36 -4.07
CA GLU A 194 -5.75 -18.76 -4.31
C GLU A 194 -4.22 -18.90 -4.45
N ASN A 195 -3.57 -18.03 -5.23
CA ASN A 195 -2.11 -17.97 -5.36
C ASN A 195 -1.42 -17.71 -4.00
N ALA A 196 -1.98 -16.85 -3.14
CA ALA A 196 -1.42 -16.56 -1.81
C ALA A 196 -1.36 -17.81 -0.89
N PHE A 197 -2.28 -18.76 -1.07
CA PHE A 197 -2.26 -20.04 -0.38
C PHE A 197 -1.29 -21.06 -0.99
N GLU A 198 -1.24 -21.16 -2.31
CA GLU A 198 -0.52 -22.23 -3.02
C GLU A 198 0.96 -21.88 -3.31
N ASP A 199 1.24 -20.64 -3.69
CA ASP A 199 2.58 -20.13 -4.02
C ASP A 199 2.73 -18.61 -3.72
N PRO A 200 3.27 -18.24 -2.54
CA PRO A 200 3.48 -16.84 -2.15
C PRO A 200 4.42 -16.04 -3.07
N ASP A 201 5.27 -16.68 -3.88
CA ASP A 201 6.13 -15.95 -4.83
C ASP A 201 5.35 -15.50 -6.07
N THR A 202 4.38 -16.31 -6.53
CA THR A 202 3.46 -15.92 -7.61
C THR A 202 2.50 -14.81 -7.15
N PHE A 203 1.99 -14.87 -5.92
CA PHE A 203 1.16 -13.80 -5.36
C PHE A 203 1.88 -12.43 -5.29
N TYR A 204 3.17 -12.43 -4.93
CA TYR A 204 3.96 -11.20 -4.94
C TYR A 204 4.10 -10.62 -6.35
N ALA A 205 4.33 -11.46 -7.37
CA ALA A 205 4.43 -11.01 -8.76
C ALA A 205 3.11 -10.40 -9.25
N ASP A 206 1.98 -11.10 -9.08
CA ASP A 206 0.63 -10.59 -9.42
C ASP A 206 0.36 -9.22 -8.75
N SER A 207 0.72 -9.09 -7.46
CA SER A 207 0.53 -7.85 -6.69
C SER A 207 1.44 -6.71 -7.18
N PHE A 208 2.66 -7.02 -7.61
CA PHE A 208 3.62 -6.05 -8.12
C PHE A 208 3.19 -5.51 -9.49
N ASP A 209 2.71 -6.39 -10.37
CA ASP A 209 2.19 -6.06 -11.69
C ASP A 209 0.95 -5.13 -11.59
N LEU A 210 0.06 -5.38 -10.62
CA LEU A 210 -1.09 -4.51 -10.36
C LEU A 210 -0.68 -3.12 -9.86
N ILE A 211 0.28 -3.01 -8.93
CA ILE A 211 0.83 -1.70 -8.51
C ILE A 211 1.47 -0.99 -9.70
N SER A 212 2.20 -1.71 -10.56
CA SER A 212 2.82 -1.13 -11.76
C SER A 212 1.81 -0.49 -12.71
N ASN A 213 0.60 -1.04 -12.81
CA ASN A 213 -0.43 -0.53 -13.71
C ASN A 213 -1.28 0.57 -13.06
N SER A 214 -1.53 0.47 -11.74
CA SER A 214 -2.45 1.35 -11.01
C SER A 214 -1.82 2.66 -10.55
N VAL A 215 -0.49 2.78 -10.61
CA VAL A 215 0.24 3.96 -10.16
C VAL A 215 0.65 4.81 -11.36
N SER A 216 -0.03 5.94 -11.53
CA SER A 216 0.21 6.91 -12.59
C SER A 216 1.66 7.40 -12.68
N ILE A 217 2.41 6.88 -13.66
CA ILE A 217 3.54 7.56 -14.32
C ILE A 217 3.07 7.86 -15.76
N HIS A 218 2.04 8.69 -15.85
CA HIS A 218 1.15 8.78 -17.01
C HIS A 218 1.73 9.71 -18.09
N SER A 219 2.51 9.15 -19.02
CA SER A 219 2.37 9.42 -20.48
C SER A 219 3.57 8.99 -21.35
N SER A 220 4.75 8.71 -20.79
CA SER A 220 5.98 8.50 -21.59
C SER A 220 6.82 7.27 -21.24
N VAL A 221 6.62 6.64 -20.08
CA VAL A 221 7.40 5.45 -19.69
C VAL A 221 6.60 4.19 -19.97
N THR A 222 6.73 3.66 -21.20
CA THR A 222 6.18 2.35 -21.60
C THR A 222 6.95 1.16 -21.01
N THR A 223 7.80 1.40 -20.01
CA THR A 223 8.56 0.37 -19.30
C THR A 223 7.81 0.05 -18.02
N ASN A 224 7.14 -1.09 -17.99
CA ASN A 224 6.44 -1.56 -16.79
C ASN A 224 7.42 -1.59 -15.61
N LEU A 225 6.99 -1.24 -14.38
CA LEU A 225 7.82 -1.48 -13.20
C LEU A 225 8.19 -2.97 -13.09
N VAL A 226 7.37 -3.86 -13.65
CA VAL A 226 7.61 -5.29 -13.84
C VAL A 226 8.97 -5.59 -14.49
N ASP A 227 9.38 -4.87 -15.54
CA ASP A 227 10.71 -5.02 -16.14
C ASP A 227 11.80 -4.54 -15.17
N ALA A 228 11.53 -3.45 -14.44
CA ALA A 228 12.38 -2.93 -13.38
C ALA A 228 12.49 -3.84 -12.14
N ALA A 229 11.59 -4.81 -11.93
CA ALA A 229 11.72 -5.82 -10.88
C ALA A 229 13.02 -6.62 -11.04
N SER A 230 13.47 -6.84 -12.28
CA SER A 230 14.79 -7.43 -12.57
C SER A 230 15.96 -6.55 -12.07
N GLY A 231 15.78 -5.23 -12.09
CA GLY A 231 16.71 -4.21 -11.62
C GLY A 231 16.86 -4.17 -10.09
N LEU A 232 15.85 -4.62 -9.33
CA LEU A 232 15.90 -4.73 -7.86
C LEU A 232 17.06 -5.63 -7.38
N SER A 233 17.52 -6.57 -8.21
CA SER A 233 18.71 -7.39 -7.94
C SER A 233 20.03 -6.59 -7.83
N SER A 234 20.02 -5.30 -8.21
CA SER A 234 21.14 -4.36 -8.04
C SER A 234 21.23 -3.79 -6.61
N TYR A 235 20.17 -3.92 -5.82
CA TYR A 235 20.08 -3.41 -4.45
C TYR A 235 20.43 -4.48 -3.40
N VAL A 236 20.66 -4.06 -2.17
CA VAL A 236 20.85 -4.98 -1.03
C VAL A 236 19.56 -5.76 -0.71
N PRO A 237 19.66 -7.04 -0.27
CA PRO A 237 18.49 -7.89 -0.03
C PRO A 237 17.44 -7.28 0.90
N THR A 238 17.87 -6.60 1.97
CA THR A 238 16.96 -5.97 2.95
C THR A 238 16.06 -4.88 2.36
N PHE A 239 16.50 -4.19 1.31
CA PHE A 239 15.65 -3.25 0.58
C PHE A 239 14.60 -4.00 -0.23
N SER A 240 15.01 -5.04 -0.95
CA SER A 240 14.12 -5.86 -1.79
C SER A 240 13.09 -6.65 -0.98
N GLU A 241 13.49 -7.21 0.17
CA GLU A 241 12.59 -7.86 1.14
C GLU A 241 11.58 -6.86 1.71
N GLY A 242 12.04 -5.67 2.09
CA GLY A 242 11.14 -4.60 2.54
C GLY A 242 10.20 -4.10 1.44
N LEU A 243 10.59 -4.12 0.18
CA LEU A 243 9.69 -3.80 -0.93
C LEU A 243 8.67 -4.92 -1.16
N LYS A 244 9.10 -6.19 -1.04
CA LYS A 244 8.22 -7.36 -1.15
C LYS A 244 7.10 -7.33 -0.12
N ASP A 245 7.39 -7.00 1.14
CA ASP A 245 6.38 -6.94 2.21
C ASP A 245 5.27 -5.93 1.89
N ASN A 246 5.62 -4.69 1.54
CA ASN A 246 4.65 -3.65 1.16
C ASN A 246 3.74 -4.04 -0.01
N VAL A 247 4.34 -4.59 -1.07
CA VAL A 247 3.62 -5.03 -2.27
C VAL A 247 2.67 -6.18 -1.95
N THR A 248 3.12 -7.12 -1.13
CA THR A 248 2.32 -8.26 -0.65
C THR A 248 1.13 -7.78 0.18
N ARG A 249 1.34 -6.83 1.11
CA ARG A 249 0.27 -6.22 1.92
C ARG A 249 -0.74 -5.44 1.06
N PHE A 250 -0.26 -4.66 0.10
CA PHE A 250 -1.11 -3.97 -0.87
C PHE A 250 -1.99 -4.97 -1.64
N GLY A 251 -1.40 -6.06 -2.14
CA GLY A 251 -2.14 -7.13 -2.83
C GLY A 251 -3.27 -7.68 -1.97
N TYR A 252 -3.00 -8.03 -0.71
CA TYR A 252 -4.03 -8.48 0.23
C TYR A 252 -5.15 -7.43 0.39
N LEU A 253 -4.82 -6.20 0.76
CA LEU A 253 -5.80 -5.13 0.98
C LEU A 253 -6.67 -4.86 -0.26
N LEU A 254 -6.06 -4.85 -1.45
CA LEU A 254 -6.78 -4.74 -2.71
C LEU A 254 -7.79 -5.88 -2.90
N THR A 255 -7.37 -7.14 -2.73
CA THR A 255 -8.28 -8.28 -2.88
C THR A 255 -9.44 -8.24 -1.86
N GLY A 256 -9.19 -7.76 -0.63
CA GLY A 256 -10.22 -7.53 0.38
C GLY A 256 -11.23 -6.45 -0.04
N ILE A 257 -10.76 -5.34 -0.62
CA ILE A 257 -11.60 -4.25 -1.13
C ILE A 257 -12.49 -4.76 -2.27
N GLU A 258 -11.93 -5.48 -3.24
CA GLU A 258 -12.66 -6.03 -4.39
C GLU A 258 -13.76 -7.03 -3.98
N VAL A 259 -13.46 -7.89 -2.99
CA VAL A 259 -14.46 -8.78 -2.39
C VAL A 259 -15.58 -7.98 -1.71
N VAL A 260 -15.25 -6.98 -0.89
CA VAL A 260 -16.26 -6.15 -0.22
C VAL A 260 -17.13 -5.40 -1.23
N ASP A 261 -16.54 -4.85 -2.29
CA ASP A 261 -17.26 -4.13 -3.34
C ASP A 261 -18.22 -5.04 -4.14
N ALA A 262 -17.84 -6.28 -4.46
CA ALA A 262 -18.74 -7.25 -5.08
C ALA A 262 -19.97 -7.55 -4.20
N PHE A 263 -19.78 -7.66 -2.88
CA PHE A 263 -20.87 -7.84 -1.93
C PHE A 263 -21.78 -6.61 -1.80
N MET A 264 -21.21 -5.40 -1.78
CA MET A 264 -21.96 -4.15 -1.65
C MET A 264 -22.80 -3.81 -2.89
N ASN A 265 -22.31 -4.14 -4.10
CA ASN A 265 -22.96 -3.77 -5.36
C ASN A 265 -24.01 -4.77 -5.88
N ASP A 266 -24.28 -5.86 -5.16
CA ASP A 266 -25.10 -7.01 -5.61
C ASP A 266 -24.57 -7.72 -6.88
N ASP A 267 -23.40 -7.34 -7.37
CA ASP A 267 -22.66 -8.06 -8.40
C ASP A 267 -22.01 -9.29 -7.77
N LYS A 268 -22.83 -10.33 -7.59
CA LYS A 268 -22.54 -11.56 -6.87
C LYS A 268 -22.25 -12.72 -7.84
N PRO A 269 -21.10 -12.77 -8.53
CA PRO A 269 -20.73 -13.98 -9.24
C PRO A 269 -20.63 -15.12 -8.21
N GLY A 270 -21.27 -16.25 -8.50
CA GLY A 270 -21.26 -17.45 -7.65
C GLY A 270 -19.87 -18.06 -7.40
N ALA A 271 -18.80 -17.47 -7.96
CA ALA A 271 -17.41 -17.73 -7.64
C ALA A 271 -17.02 -17.16 -6.26
N VAL A 272 -17.42 -15.92 -5.93
CA VAL A 272 -17.16 -15.32 -4.61
C VAL A 272 -17.81 -16.15 -3.51
N TRP A 273 -19.06 -16.57 -3.74
CA TRP A 273 -19.81 -17.48 -2.87
C TRP A 273 -19.19 -18.87 -2.73
N LYS A 274 -18.47 -19.37 -3.74
CA LYS A 274 -17.74 -20.64 -3.63
C LYS A 274 -16.40 -20.48 -2.95
N MET A 275 -15.73 -19.33 -3.11
CA MET A 275 -14.45 -19.05 -2.45
C MET A 275 -14.68 -18.86 -0.94
N PHE A 276 -15.52 -17.88 -0.55
CA PHE A 276 -16.79 -18.18 0.12
C PHE A 276 -16.87 -19.49 0.93
N ASP A 277 -17.86 -20.32 0.56
CA ASP A 277 -18.20 -21.62 1.17
C ASP A 277 -17.04 -22.62 1.25
N ALA A 278 -16.06 -22.58 0.35
CA ALA A 278 -14.86 -23.43 0.43
C ALA A 278 -13.90 -22.99 1.56
N ALA A 279 -13.86 -21.70 1.89
CA ALA A 279 -13.14 -21.15 3.04
C ALA A 279 -14.01 -21.05 4.32
N VAL A 280 -15.34 -21.03 4.21
CA VAL A 280 -16.30 -20.88 5.33
C VAL A 280 -16.20 -22.05 6.31
N GLY A 281 -15.37 -21.83 7.32
CA GLY A 281 -15.81 -21.97 8.71
C GLY A 281 -15.17 -20.82 9.45
N PHE A 282 -15.68 -19.61 9.19
CA PHE A 282 -14.99 -18.31 9.28
C PHE A 282 -14.72 -17.82 10.72
N ASN A 283 -13.97 -18.60 11.49
CA ASN A 283 -13.37 -18.08 12.72
C ASN A 283 -12.23 -17.09 12.40
N MET A 284 -11.99 -16.16 13.33
CA MET A 284 -11.01 -15.08 13.18
C MET A 284 -9.59 -15.59 12.88
N ASP A 285 -9.21 -16.77 13.38
CA ASP A 285 -7.88 -17.35 13.15
C ASP A 285 -7.63 -17.66 11.67
N LYS A 286 -8.64 -18.22 10.96
CA LYS A 286 -8.56 -18.44 9.52
C LYS A 286 -8.55 -17.13 8.75
N ILE A 287 -9.42 -16.17 9.11
CA ILE A 287 -9.46 -14.84 8.48
C ILE A 287 -8.08 -14.19 8.58
N THR A 288 -7.47 -14.20 9.78
CA THR A 288 -6.16 -13.59 10.04
C THR A 288 -5.04 -14.29 9.28
N SER A 289 -5.11 -15.61 9.09
CA SER A 289 -4.14 -16.35 8.26
C SER A 289 -4.23 -16.00 6.76
N LEU A 290 -5.40 -15.51 6.33
CA LEU A 290 -5.72 -15.15 4.95
C LEU A 290 -5.45 -13.68 4.62
N SER A 291 -5.63 -12.80 5.61
CA SER A 291 -5.85 -11.37 5.36
C SER A 291 -4.58 -10.55 5.18
N GLY A 292 -3.41 -11.08 5.56
CA GLY A 292 -2.11 -10.39 5.57
C GLY A 292 -2.02 -9.13 6.46
N THR A 293 -3.15 -8.59 6.89
CA THR A 293 -3.38 -7.28 7.50
C THR A 293 -4.62 -7.36 8.41
N ALA A 294 -4.75 -6.41 9.34
CA ALA A 294 -5.91 -6.37 10.26
C ALA A 294 -7.16 -5.79 9.58
N SER A 295 -7.03 -4.76 8.73
CA SER A 295 -8.20 -4.13 8.08
C SER A 295 -8.89 -5.08 7.10
N MET A 296 -8.13 -5.90 6.35
CA MET A 296 -8.73 -6.94 5.51
C MET A 296 -9.44 -8.01 6.34
N ALA A 297 -8.95 -8.33 7.55
CA ALA A 297 -9.66 -9.25 8.43
C ALA A 297 -11.03 -8.71 8.85
N ALA A 298 -11.09 -7.44 9.26
CA ALA A 298 -12.34 -6.76 9.60
C ALA A 298 -13.30 -6.64 8.39
N GLY A 299 -12.75 -6.35 7.20
CA GLY A 299 -13.50 -6.33 5.94
C GLY A 299 -14.20 -7.67 5.67
N LEU A 300 -13.43 -8.77 5.62
CA LEU A 300 -13.97 -10.12 5.39
C LEU A 300 -14.93 -10.58 6.51
N PHE A 301 -14.66 -10.21 7.77
CA PHE A 301 -15.57 -10.47 8.89
C PHE A 301 -16.95 -9.82 8.67
N SER A 302 -16.97 -8.54 8.26
CA SER A 302 -18.22 -7.80 7.99
C SER A 302 -19.02 -8.38 6.82
N VAL A 303 -18.35 -8.92 5.80
CA VAL A 303 -18.98 -9.66 4.69
C VAL A 303 -19.71 -10.91 5.21
N GLY A 304 -19.05 -11.73 6.04
CA GLY A 304 -19.67 -12.91 6.65
C GLY A 304 -20.89 -12.57 7.50
N LEU A 305 -20.83 -11.46 8.25
CA LEU A 305 -21.90 -11.02 9.14
C LEU A 305 -23.12 -10.49 8.38
N ILE A 306 -22.91 -9.71 7.32
CA ILE A 306 -23.99 -9.24 6.44
C ILE A 306 -24.63 -10.41 5.68
N ASN A 307 -23.84 -11.40 5.25
CA ASN A 307 -24.38 -12.63 4.69
C ASN A 307 -25.30 -13.36 5.68
N TYR A 308 -24.91 -13.48 6.95
CA TYR A 308 -25.79 -14.05 7.98
C TYR A 308 -27.08 -13.24 8.11
N ALA A 309 -26.98 -11.91 8.23
CA ALA A 309 -28.13 -11.01 8.34
C ALA A 309 -29.11 -11.18 7.17
N LEU A 310 -28.63 -11.14 5.92
CA LEU A 310 -29.44 -11.30 4.71
C LEU A 310 -30.19 -12.64 4.64
N ASN A 311 -29.59 -13.72 5.16
CA ASN A 311 -30.21 -15.06 5.13
C ASN A 311 -31.12 -15.37 6.32
N GLN A 312 -30.90 -14.73 7.48
CA GLN A 312 -31.57 -15.09 8.74
C GLN A 312 -32.52 -14.02 9.28
N PHE A 313 -32.40 -12.76 8.85
CA PHE A 313 -33.36 -11.68 9.18
C PHE A 313 -34.56 -11.71 8.21
N ILE A 314 -35.27 -12.84 8.19
CA ILE A 314 -36.48 -13.05 7.36
C ILE A 314 -37.72 -13.11 8.26
N SER A 315 -37.94 -12.05 9.04
CA SER A 315 -39.20 -11.87 9.76
C SER A 315 -40.29 -11.41 8.78
N THR A 316 -41.42 -12.14 8.73
CA THR A 316 -42.55 -11.82 7.85
C THR A 316 -43.73 -11.34 8.69
N ALA A 317 -44.01 -10.04 8.65
CA ALA A 317 -45.16 -9.48 9.36
C ALA A 317 -46.49 -9.86 8.68
N LEU A 318 -47.44 -10.37 9.46
CA LEU A 318 -48.86 -10.40 9.11
C LEU A 318 -49.52 -9.13 9.67
N GLN A 319 -50.35 -8.46 8.88
CA GLN A 319 -51.00 -7.22 9.29
C GLN A 319 -52.48 -7.47 9.67
N GLY A 320 -52.73 -7.69 10.96
CA GLY A 320 -54.02 -7.89 11.59
C GLY A 320 -54.32 -6.84 12.67
N ARG A 321 -55.60 -6.66 13.01
CA ARG A 321 -56.05 -5.53 13.84
C ARG A 321 -55.79 -5.75 15.34
N THR A 322 -54.76 -5.10 15.89
CA THR A 322 -54.41 -5.17 17.33
C THR A 322 -54.22 -3.79 18.01
N ASP A 323 -54.84 -2.76 17.42
CA ASP A 323 -54.83 -1.31 17.74
C ASP A 323 -54.48 -0.91 19.19
N MET A 324 -55.17 -1.43 20.22
CA MET A 324 -54.90 -1.02 21.61
C MET A 324 -53.55 -1.51 22.15
N TYR A 325 -53.21 -2.78 21.92
CA TYR A 325 -51.95 -3.35 22.42
C TYR A 325 -50.75 -2.87 21.61
N GLU A 326 -50.95 -2.61 20.31
CA GLU A 326 -49.97 -1.94 19.44
C GLU A 326 -49.66 -0.52 19.96
N ARG A 327 -50.68 0.27 20.32
CA ARG A 327 -50.47 1.59 20.95
C ARG A 327 -49.72 1.49 22.29
N ALA A 328 -50.07 0.54 23.14
CA ALA A 328 -49.42 0.34 24.44
C ALA A 328 -47.92 0.00 24.27
N TYR A 329 -47.62 -0.94 23.37
CA TYR A 329 -46.27 -1.29 22.95
C TYR A 329 -45.50 -0.06 22.42
N ASN A 330 -46.11 0.71 21.52
CA ASN A 330 -45.51 1.91 20.95
C ASN A 330 -45.28 3.03 21.99
N LEU A 331 -46.15 3.16 23.00
CA LEU A 331 -45.93 4.09 24.11
C LEU A 331 -44.74 3.67 24.98
N TYR A 332 -44.62 2.37 25.31
CA TYR A 332 -43.48 1.83 26.04
C TYR A 332 -42.16 2.12 25.31
N TYR A 333 -42.02 1.75 24.03
CA TYR A 333 -40.78 1.99 23.30
C TYR A 333 -40.55 3.46 22.92
N LYS A 334 -41.58 4.33 22.97
CA LYS A 334 -41.37 5.78 22.88
C LYS A 334 -40.72 6.37 24.14
N GLU A 335 -40.92 5.76 25.31
CA GLU A 335 -40.36 6.23 26.59
C GLU A 335 -39.10 5.48 27.01
N LYS A 336 -39.04 4.17 26.74
CA LYS A 336 -37.99 3.24 27.19
C LYS A 336 -37.18 2.63 26.05
N GLY A 337 -37.52 2.90 24.80
CA GLY A 337 -36.83 2.37 23.64
C GLY A 337 -35.50 3.06 23.39
N ARG A 338 -34.61 2.37 22.68
CA ARG A 338 -33.28 2.85 22.31
C ARG A 338 -33.33 3.86 21.15
N SER A 339 -32.48 4.88 21.20
CA SER A 339 -32.24 5.77 20.06
C SER A 339 -31.44 5.07 18.94
N THR A 340 -31.34 5.71 17.77
CA THR A 340 -30.47 5.22 16.68
C THR A 340 -29.02 5.13 17.14
N ALA A 341 -28.50 6.13 17.87
CA ALA A 341 -27.14 6.13 18.38
C ALA A 341 -26.86 5.00 19.38
N GLU A 342 -27.82 4.66 20.25
CA GLU A 342 -27.69 3.55 21.19
C GLU A 342 -27.66 2.19 20.47
N TRP A 343 -28.42 2.02 19.38
CA TRP A 343 -28.33 0.84 18.52
C TRP A 343 -27.01 0.76 17.77
N VAL A 344 -26.52 1.88 17.21
CA VAL A 344 -25.20 1.96 16.55
C VAL A 344 -24.11 1.52 17.51
N HIS A 345 -24.08 2.08 18.72
CA HIS A 345 -23.07 1.75 19.73
C HIS A 345 -23.14 0.27 20.16
N LEU A 346 -24.33 -0.25 20.46
CA LEU A 346 -24.51 -1.65 20.87
C LEU A 346 -24.06 -2.64 19.79
N ILE A 347 -24.52 -2.46 18.55
CA ILE A 347 -24.17 -3.36 17.44
C ILE A 347 -22.67 -3.28 17.14
N ARG A 348 -22.09 -2.08 17.13
CA ARG A 348 -20.65 -1.88 16.94
C ARG A 348 -19.82 -2.67 17.95
N VAL A 349 -20.12 -2.56 19.25
CA VAL A 349 -19.42 -3.32 20.31
C VAL A 349 -19.54 -4.83 20.10
N MET A 350 -20.70 -5.33 19.65
CA MET A 350 -20.89 -6.75 19.34
C MET A 350 -20.05 -7.20 18.14
N VAL A 351 -19.87 -6.36 17.12
CA VAL A 351 -19.04 -6.64 15.95
C VAL A 351 -17.54 -6.59 16.28
N GLU A 352 -17.10 -5.53 16.96
CA GLU A 352 -15.68 -5.31 17.31
C GLU A 352 -15.13 -6.34 18.30
N THR A 353 -15.99 -6.92 19.14
CA THR A 353 -15.61 -8.02 20.06
C THR A 353 -15.86 -9.42 19.48
N GLY A 354 -16.51 -9.49 18.32
CA GLY A 354 -16.84 -10.73 17.61
C GLY A 354 -15.60 -11.47 17.10
N LYS A 355 -15.67 -12.80 17.09
CA LYS A 355 -14.60 -13.69 16.58
C LYS A 355 -15.05 -14.69 15.53
N ASP A 356 -16.35 -14.85 15.37
CA ASP A 356 -16.98 -15.64 14.33
C ASP A 356 -18.21 -14.85 13.83
N PRO A 357 -18.34 -14.60 12.51
CA PRO A 357 -19.46 -13.82 11.97
C PRO A 357 -20.83 -14.48 12.17
N GLU A 358 -20.92 -15.81 12.21
CA GLU A 358 -22.17 -16.54 12.42
C GLU A 358 -22.58 -16.46 13.90
N GLU A 359 -21.67 -16.72 14.85
CA GLU A 359 -21.96 -16.56 16.28
C GLU A 359 -22.33 -15.12 16.63
N THR A 360 -21.65 -14.14 16.01
CA THR A 360 -21.94 -12.71 16.20
C THR A 360 -23.30 -12.33 15.61
N GLY A 361 -23.63 -12.84 14.42
CA GLY A 361 -24.96 -12.68 13.81
C GLY A 361 -26.08 -13.32 14.64
N MET A 362 -25.85 -14.51 15.20
CA MET A 362 -26.77 -15.16 16.15
C MET A 362 -26.98 -14.29 17.39
N ALA A 363 -25.90 -13.76 17.99
CA ALA A 363 -25.97 -12.92 19.18
C ALA A 363 -26.78 -11.64 18.91
N ILE A 364 -26.55 -10.98 17.77
CA ILE A 364 -27.32 -9.82 17.32
C ILE A 364 -28.80 -10.18 17.14
N SER A 365 -29.11 -11.29 16.45
CA SER A 365 -30.50 -11.76 16.28
C SER A 365 -31.17 -12.05 17.62
N ALA A 366 -30.45 -12.64 18.58
CA ALA A 366 -30.94 -12.92 19.92
C ALA A 366 -31.22 -11.63 20.72
N GLU A 367 -30.36 -10.61 20.62
CA GLU A 367 -30.57 -9.32 21.29
C GLU A 367 -31.76 -8.56 20.69
N ILE A 368 -31.98 -8.59 19.37
CA ILE A 368 -33.18 -8.02 18.75
C ILE A 368 -34.43 -8.76 19.27
N LYS A 369 -34.43 -10.09 19.26
CA LYS A 369 -35.54 -10.92 19.75
C LYS A 369 -35.83 -10.70 21.24
N ARG A 370 -34.79 -10.54 22.08
CA ARG A 370 -34.93 -10.19 23.49
C ARG A 370 -35.55 -8.80 23.63
N TYR A 371 -35.00 -7.80 22.93
CA TYR A 371 -35.47 -6.42 23.00
C TYR A 371 -36.95 -6.30 22.64
N VAL A 372 -37.42 -6.85 21.51
CA VAL A 372 -38.83 -6.69 21.09
C VAL A 372 -39.82 -7.37 22.03
N ASN A 373 -39.41 -8.46 22.69
CA ASN A 373 -40.28 -9.19 23.60
C ASN A 373 -40.26 -8.65 25.04
N GLN A 374 -39.32 -7.76 25.38
CA GLN A 374 -39.12 -7.23 26.74
C GLN A 374 -40.39 -6.58 27.32
N PHE A 375 -41.19 -5.88 26.50
CA PHE A 375 -42.47 -5.32 26.94
C PHE A 375 -43.44 -6.37 27.51
N TRP A 376 -43.39 -7.61 27.02
CA TRP A 376 -44.30 -8.68 27.43
C TRP A 376 -43.85 -9.46 28.67
N GLU A 377 -42.66 -9.19 29.20
CA GLU A 377 -42.05 -9.93 30.33
C GLU A 377 -42.64 -9.53 31.69
N ASP A 378 -43.17 -8.31 31.82
CA ASP A 378 -43.82 -7.80 33.03
C ASP A 378 -45.30 -7.43 32.79
N GLU A 379 -46.20 -8.18 33.44
CA GLU A 379 -47.64 -7.95 33.37
C GLU A 379 -48.07 -6.58 33.95
N LEU A 380 -47.31 -6.01 34.88
CA LEU A 380 -47.59 -4.67 35.43
C LEU A 380 -47.30 -3.58 34.40
N THR A 381 -46.12 -3.62 33.77
CA THR A 381 -45.76 -2.76 32.63
C THR A 381 -46.82 -2.82 31.52
N VAL A 382 -47.24 -4.02 31.09
CA VAL A 382 -48.29 -4.17 30.07
C VAL A 382 -49.62 -3.54 30.51
N ALA A 383 -49.99 -3.69 31.80
CA ALA A 383 -51.21 -3.12 32.36
C ALA A 383 -51.19 -1.59 32.47
N GLU A 384 -50.03 -1.00 32.79
CA GLU A 384 -49.83 0.45 32.89
C GLU A 384 -49.94 1.12 31.52
N TYR A 385 -49.08 0.75 30.56
CA TYR A 385 -49.13 1.31 29.21
C TYR A 385 -50.42 0.94 28.45
N GLY A 386 -51.03 -0.22 28.77
CA GLY A 386 -52.33 -0.62 28.24
C GLY A 386 -53.48 0.30 28.67
N LYS A 387 -53.42 0.84 29.89
CA LYS A 387 -54.37 1.85 30.38
C LYS A 387 -54.14 3.20 29.71
N ASP A 388 -52.90 3.62 29.54
CA ASP A 388 -52.57 4.90 28.90
C ASP A 388 -52.92 4.90 27.39
N ALA A 389 -52.82 3.75 26.73
CA ALA A 389 -53.29 3.54 25.36
C ALA A 389 -54.82 3.57 25.20
N ASN A 390 -55.58 3.37 26.28
CA ASN A 390 -57.05 3.40 26.29
C ASN A 390 -57.60 4.06 27.57
N PRO A 391 -57.62 5.40 27.65
CA PRO A 391 -58.03 6.14 28.86
C PRO A 391 -59.49 5.92 29.31
N GLU A 392 -60.35 5.35 28.46
CA GLU A 392 -61.74 5.01 28.81
C GLU A 392 -61.87 3.64 29.52
N ALA A 393 -60.78 2.86 29.62
CA ALA A 393 -60.78 1.57 30.30
C ALA A 393 -60.94 1.72 31.83
N TRP A 394 -62.01 1.13 32.37
CA TRP A 394 -62.38 1.19 33.80
C TRP A 394 -61.33 0.58 34.76
N SER A 395 -60.54 -0.40 34.30
CA SER A 395 -59.43 -0.97 35.06
C SER A 395 -58.42 -1.69 34.17
N SER A 396 -57.20 -1.95 34.66
CA SER A 396 -56.19 -2.76 33.96
C SER A 396 -56.70 -4.18 33.62
N GLY A 397 -57.51 -4.78 34.51
CA GLY A 397 -58.19 -6.06 34.25
C GLY A 397 -59.30 -6.00 33.19
N SER A 398 -59.67 -4.82 32.70
CA SER A 398 -60.70 -4.62 31.66
C SER A 398 -60.15 -4.65 30.24
N LEU A 399 -58.82 -4.77 30.07
CA LEU A 399 -58.15 -4.74 28.76
C LEU A 399 -58.35 -6.01 27.91
N GLY A 400 -59.01 -7.04 28.45
CA GLY A 400 -58.99 -8.44 27.98
C GLY A 400 -59.03 -8.68 26.47
N GLY A 401 -58.18 -9.58 26.01
CA GLY A 401 -58.02 -9.95 24.59
C GLY A 401 -56.59 -10.36 24.23
N LEU A 402 -55.60 -9.94 25.04
CA LEU A 402 -54.20 -10.34 24.89
C LEU A 402 -54.07 -11.87 24.87
N ASN A 403 -53.35 -12.36 23.87
CA ASN A 403 -52.98 -13.75 23.70
C ASN A 403 -51.63 -13.81 22.96
N ASP A 404 -51.01 -14.97 22.94
CA ASP A 404 -49.65 -15.12 22.40
C ASP A 404 -49.56 -14.82 20.90
N SER A 405 -50.65 -14.95 20.13
CA SER A 405 -50.68 -14.54 18.72
C SER A 405 -50.56 -13.02 18.58
N ILE A 406 -51.25 -12.24 19.42
CA ILE A 406 -51.17 -10.77 19.42
C ILE A 406 -49.77 -10.31 19.86
N LYS A 407 -49.23 -10.90 20.93
CA LYS A 407 -47.86 -10.61 21.38
C LYS A 407 -46.86 -10.86 20.25
N LYS A 408 -46.95 -12.04 19.61
CA LYS A 408 -46.07 -12.43 18.51
C LYS A 408 -46.20 -11.52 17.30
N GLU A 409 -47.42 -11.18 16.87
CA GLU A 409 -47.66 -10.34 15.69
C GLU A 409 -47.03 -8.95 15.84
N ILE A 410 -47.20 -8.32 17.01
CA ILE A 410 -46.60 -7.01 17.32
C ILE A 410 -45.06 -7.13 17.44
N SER A 411 -44.56 -8.15 18.16
CA SER A 411 -43.12 -8.40 18.29
C SER A 411 -42.45 -8.69 16.95
N ASP A 412 -43.07 -9.47 16.05
CA ASP A 412 -42.53 -9.81 14.73
C ASP A 412 -42.44 -8.57 13.83
N TYR A 413 -43.45 -7.68 13.85
CA TYR A 413 -43.42 -6.43 13.10
C TYR A 413 -42.35 -5.45 13.64
N SER A 414 -42.21 -5.38 14.96
CA SER A 414 -41.15 -4.61 15.61
C SER A 414 -39.77 -5.18 15.30
N GLN A 415 -39.62 -6.52 15.29
CA GLN A 415 -38.39 -7.23 14.93
C GLN A 415 -37.99 -6.88 13.50
N MET A 416 -38.89 -6.99 12.53
CA MET A 416 -38.64 -6.60 11.13
C MET A 416 -38.17 -5.15 10.99
N THR A 417 -38.73 -4.25 11.80
CA THR A 417 -38.35 -2.83 11.80
C THR A 417 -36.93 -2.62 12.34
N ILE A 418 -36.55 -3.34 13.41
CA ILE A 418 -35.21 -3.25 14.03
C ILE A 418 -34.17 -4.02 13.21
N GLU A 419 -34.48 -5.18 12.67
CA GLU A 419 -33.61 -5.93 11.75
C GLU A 419 -33.19 -5.07 10.56
N ARG A 420 -34.09 -4.23 10.03
CA ARG A 420 -33.75 -3.23 9.00
C ARG A 420 -32.81 -2.13 9.49
N ILE A 421 -33.00 -1.62 10.71
CA ILE A 421 -32.09 -0.62 11.32
C ILE A 421 -30.70 -1.23 11.52
N VAL A 422 -30.64 -2.43 12.11
CA VAL A 422 -29.40 -3.18 12.34
C VAL A 422 -28.71 -3.52 11.03
N ASN A 423 -29.43 -3.95 9.99
CA ASN A 423 -28.83 -4.20 8.68
C ASN A 423 -28.19 -2.94 8.08
N ASN A 424 -28.81 -1.77 8.24
CA ASN A 424 -28.20 -0.49 7.84
C ASN A 424 -26.92 -0.20 8.64
N ILE A 425 -26.90 -0.47 9.96
CA ILE A 425 -25.70 -0.32 10.80
C ILE A 425 -24.58 -1.27 10.34
N LEU A 426 -24.90 -2.53 10.02
CA LEU A 426 -23.93 -3.49 9.50
C LEU A 426 -23.32 -3.03 8.17
N HIS A 427 -24.12 -2.51 7.24
CA HIS A 427 -23.62 -1.95 5.98
C HIS A 427 -22.73 -0.71 6.20
N ARG A 428 -23.01 0.14 7.20
CA ARG A 428 -22.11 1.24 7.58
C ARG A 428 -20.77 0.72 8.09
N ILE A 429 -20.77 -0.28 8.99
CA ILE A 429 -19.53 -0.90 9.48
C ILE A 429 -18.73 -1.55 8.33
N GLN A 430 -19.40 -2.18 7.35
CA GLN A 430 -18.73 -2.69 6.14
C GLN A 430 -18.11 -1.56 5.30
N THR A 431 -18.80 -0.43 5.15
CA THR A 431 -18.32 0.76 4.43
C THR A 431 -17.11 1.38 5.13
N GLU A 432 -17.14 1.47 6.46
CA GLU A 432 -16.04 1.91 7.31
C GLU A 432 -14.82 0.98 7.19
N ASN A 433 -15.03 -0.35 7.28
CA ASN A 433 -13.96 -1.32 7.07
C ASN A 433 -13.34 -1.22 5.67
N LYS A 434 -14.15 -0.96 4.64
CA LYS A 434 -13.66 -0.68 3.29
C LYS A 434 -12.78 0.58 3.25
N ILE A 435 -13.21 1.67 3.88
CA ILE A 435 -12.41 2.91 3.95
C ILE A 435 -11.11 2.69 4.75
N ASN A 436 -11.15 1.93 5.84
CA ASN A 436 -9.96 1.55 6.61
C ASN A 436 -8.99 0.70 5.77
N MET A 437 -9.48 -0.30 5.01
CA MET A 437 -8.65 -1.04 4.05
C MET A 437 -8.06 -0.12 2.97
N GLN A 438 -8.84 0.80 2.42
CA GLN A 438 -8.36 1.77 1.41
C GLN A 438 -7.31 2.72 1.99
N ALA A 439 -7.46 3.15 3.24
CA ALA A 439 -6.47 3.96 3.95
C ALA A 439 -5.18 3.17 4.20
N GLU A 440 -5.26 1.93 4.71
CA GLU A 440 -4.08 1.06 4.89
C GLU A 440 -3.40 0.76 3.54
N MET A 441 -4.17 0.52 2.48
CA MET A 441 -3.65 0.28 1.12
C MET A 441 -2.90 1.51 0.59
N ARG A 442 -3.44 2.72 0.84
CA ARG A 442 -2.75 3.97 0.51
C ARG A 442 -1.50 4.19 1.36
N LYS A 443 -1.45 3.76 2.63
CA LYS A 443 -0.23 3.80 3.48
C LYS A 443 0.84 2.83 2.97
N GLU A 444 0.48 1.60 2.62
CA GLU A 444 1.43 0.62 2.07
C GLU A 444 1.97 1.07 0.71
N LEU A 445 1.09 1.63 -0.12
CA LEU A 445 1.49 2.30 -1.35
C LEU A 445 2.43 3.47 -1.04
N PHE A 446 2.09 4.40 -0.13
CA PHE A 446 2.96 5.52 0.28
C PHE A 446 4.34 5.07 0.74
N ALA A 447 4.42 4.02 1.55
CA ALA A 447 5.69 3.45 2.00
C ALA A 447 6.48 2.78 0.84
N PHE A 448 5.80 2.21 -0.16
CA PHE A 448 6.41 1.83 -1.44
C PHE A 448 6.91 3.06 -2.21
N GLN A 449 6.13 4.15 -2.33
CA GLN A 449 6.57 5.39 -2.97
C GLN A 449 7.80 5.97 -2.27
N LYS A 450 7.84 6.00 -0.93
CA LYS A 450 8.97 6.47 -0.12
C LYS A 450 10.24 5.63 -0.36
N LYS A 451 10.09 4.31 -0.50
CA LYS A 451 11.20 3.39 -0.89
C LYS A 451 11.68 3.66 -2.31
N MET A 452 10.78 3.82 -3.28
CA MET A 452 11.10 4.11 -4.68
C MET A 452 11.66 5.53 -4.88
N ASN A 453 11.23 6.49 -4.06
CA ASN A 453 11.72 7.87 -4.08
C ASN A 453 13.01 8.05 -3.28
N SER A 454 13.49 7.01 -2.58
CA SER A 454 14.71 7.08 -1.78
C SER A 454 15.92 7.43 -2.64
N ILE A 455 16.77 8.34 -2.14
CA ILE A 455 17.96 8.80 -2.86
C ILE A 455 19.11 7.84 -2.58
N VAL A 456 19.65 7.24 -3.64
CA VAL A 456 20.94 6.55 -3.59
C VAL A 456 22.03 7.60 -3.76
N THR A 457 22.95 7.68 -2.79
CA THR A 457 24.19 8.46 -2.92
C THR A 457 25.37 7.53 -3.12
N ILE A 458 25.98 7.55 -4.30
CA ILE A 458 27.28 6.91 -4.53
C ILE A 458 28.35 7.88 -4.06
N THR A 459 28.89 7.64 -2.86
CA THR A 459 30.05 8.36 -2.33
C THR A 459 31.32 7.65 -2.79
N VAL A 460 32.11 8.34 -3.61
CA VAL A 460 33.38 7.84 -4.10
C VAL A 460 34.52 8.49 -3.31
N LYS A 461 35.44 7.66 -2.82
CA LYS A 461 36.71 8.09 -2.22
C LYS A 461 37.84 7.28 -2.88
N ASP A 462 39.06 7.81 -2.86
CA ASP A 462 40.26 7.02 -3.09
C ASP A 462 41.05 6.96 -1.78
N SER A 463 41.17 5.77 -1.17
CA SER A 463 41.95 5.63 0.07
C SER A 463 43.46 5.66 -0.14
N LYS A 464 43.96 5.60 -1.38
CA LYS A 464 45.39 5.75 -1.69
C LYS A 464 45.77 7.20 -1.99
N ALA A 465 44.80 8.06 -2.32
CA ALA A 465 45.01 9.48 -2.62
C ALA A 465 45.11 10.40 -1.36
N GLU A 466 45.84 9.97 -0.32
CA GLU A 466 45.98 10.77 0.91
C GLU A 466 46.89 12.00 0.72
N ASN A 467 48.11 11.77 0.23
CA ASN A 467 49.14 12.80 0.03
C ASN A 467 49.53 12.98 -1.45
N GLU A 468 49.07 12.10 -2.34
CA GLU A 468 49.32 12.14 -3.78
C GLU A 468 47.98 12.24 -4.55
N PRO A 469 47.95 12.80 -5.76
CA PRO A 469 46.75 12.81 -6.59
C PRO A 469 46.26 11.39 -6.90
N SER A 470 44.95 11.19 -6.92
CA SER A 470 44.32 9.92 -7.32
C SER A 470 44.78 9.50 -8.72
N TYR A 471 44.96 8.18 -8.91
CA TYR A 471 45.21 7.60 -10.24
C TYR A 471 44.13 7.99 -11.26
N PHE A 472 42.89 8.13 -10.80
CA PHE A 472 41.74 8.53 -11.60
C PHE A 472 41.49 10.05 -11.61
N SER A 473 42.43 10.86 -11.11
CA SER A 473 42.32 12.32 -11.10
C SER A 473 41.96 12.88 -12.48
N GLY A 474 40.90 13.68 -12.52
CA GLY A 474 40.38 14.34 -13.71
C GLY A 474 39.57 13.45 -14.66
N ALA A 475 39.48 12.15 -14.40
CA ALA A 475 38.62 11.23 -15.15
C ALA A 475 37.14 11.43 -14.81
N VAL A 476 36.25 10.86 -15.61
CA VAL A 476 34.80 10.89 -15.42
C VAL A 476 34.33 9.50 -15.03
N LEU A 477 33.66 9.38 -13.89
CA LEU A 477 32.88 8.20 -13.52
C LEU A 477 31.47 8.37 -14.10
N ARG A 478 30.99 7.38 -14.85
CA ARG A 478 29.64 7.41 -15.43
C ARG A 478 28.97 6.05 -15.43
N PHE A 479 27.64 6.06 -15.44
CA PHE A 479 26.86 4.90 -15.86
C PHE A 479 27.01 4.66 -17.37
N THR A 480 26.97 3.39 -17.78
CA THR A 480 26.88 3.00 -19.19
C THR A 480 25.48 2.45 -19.49
N GLU A 481 25.08 2.44 -20.75
CA GLU A 481 23.83 1.81 -21.23
C GLU A 481 22.54 2.51 -20.75
N LEU A 482 22.57 3.84 -20.56
CA LEU A 482 21.37 4.64 -20.28
C LEU A 482 20.42 4.66 -21.51
N PRO A 483 19.09 4.51 -21.32
CA PRO A 483 18.11 4.57 -22.39
C PRO A 483 17.85 6.01 -22.84
N SER A 484 17.37 6.17 -24.07
CA SER A 484 17.06 7.48 -24.68
C SER A 484 15.84 8.19 -24.10
N SER A 485 15.15 7.57 -23.14
CA SER A 485 14.03 8.16 -22.37
C SER A 485 14.49 9.06 -21.23
N ILE A 486 15.76 9.00 -20.83
CA ILE A 486 16.31 9.87 -19.78
C ILE A 486 16.59 11.26 -20.37
N GLU A 487 15.94 12.28 -19.80
CA GLU A 487 16.06 13.67 -20.28
C GLU A 487 17.33 14.39 -19.79
N ASP A 488 17.97 13.90 -18.72
CA ASP A 488 19.16 14.51 -18.10
C ASP A 488 20.40 13.59 -18.01
N PRO A 489 20.83 12.94 -19.11
CA PRO A 489 21.92 11.95 -19.11
C PRO A 489 23.25 12.52 -18.62
N GLU A 490 23.51 13.82 -18.81
CA GLU A 490 24.71 14.50 -18.32
C GLU A 490 24.80 14.53 -16.78
N LYS A 491 23.69 14.35 -16.07
CA LYS A 491 23.66 14.28 -14.61
C LYS A 491 23.88 12.87 -14.06
N TRP A 492 24.08 11.87 -14.92
CA TRP A 492 24.44 10.49 -14.55
C TRP A 492 25.97 10.23 -14.59
N GLU A 493 26.76 11.29 -14.79
CA GLU A 493 28.22 11.26 -14.68
C GLU A 493 28.76 12.26 -13.64
N CYS A 494 29.96 11.99 -13.12
CA CYS A 494 30.66 12.87 -12.18
C CYS A 494 32.17 12.86 -12.44
N LYS A 495 32.79 14.05 -12.44
CA LYS A 495 34.24 14.18 -12.58
C LYS A 495 34.94 13.88 -11.26
N ILE A 496 35.92 12.98 -11.29
CA ILE A 496 36.76 12.62 -10.16
C ILE A 496 37.74 13.76 -9.87
N THR A 497 37.70 14.26 -8.65
CA THR A 497 38.59 15.32 -8.16
C THR A 497 40.04 14.84 -8.01
N GLU A 498 40.99 15.77 -7.83
CA GLU A 498 42.40 15.40 -7.63
C GLU A 498 42.63 14.48 -6.43
N LYS A 499 41.79 14.59 -5.38
CA LYS A 499 41.82 13.73 -4.18
C LYS A 499 40.99 12.44 -4.34
N GLY A 500 40.61 12.07 -5.57
CA GLY A 500 39.85 10.85 -5.84
C GLY A 500 38.42 10.84 -5.30
N ALA A 501 37.88 12.00 -4.91
CA ALA A 501 36.49 12.12 -4.49
C ALA A 501 35.57 12.42 -5.67
N ALA A 502 34.40 11.77 -5.70
CA ALA A 502 33.28 12.04 -6.60
C ALA A 502 31.95 11.69 -5.91
N ARG A 503 30.83 12.22 -6.41
CA ARG A 503 29.50 11.94 -5.87
C ARG A 503 28.47 11.89 -7.00
N ILE A 504 27.74 10.78 -7.08
CA ILE A 504 26.57 10.65 -7.96
C ILE A 504 25.34 10.41 -7.08
N GLN A 505 24.20 11.01 -7.43
CA GLN A 505 22.94 10.85 -6.72
C GLN A 505 21.79 10.67 -7.72
N PHE A 506 20.88 9.76 -7.41
CA PHE A 506 19.66 9.46 -8.17
C PHE A 506 18.61 8.85 -7.24
N ARG A 507 17.33 8.89 -7.63
CA ARG A 507 16.27 8.15 -6.93
C ARG A 507 16.23 6.69 -7.39
N VAL A 508 15.78 5.78 -6.51
CA VAL A 508 15.59 4.36 -6.88
C VAL A 508 14.68 4.22 -8.09
N LEU A 509 13.55 4.94 -8.14
CA LEU A 509 12.64 4.95 -9.28
C LEU A 509 13.38 5.36 -10.55
N ALA A 510 14.04 6.51 -10.57
CA ALA A 510 14.76 6.98 -11.76
C ALA A 510 15.83 6.01 -12.25
N HIS A 511 16.53 5.29 -11.34
CA HIS A 511 17.46 4.22 -11.70
C HIS A 511 16.75 3.02 -12.35
N LEU A 512 15.60 2.63 -11.82
CA LEU A 512 14.80 1.53 -12.34
C LEU A 512 14.16 1.89 -13.69
N LEU A 513 13.62 3.11 -13.86
CA LEU A 513 13.13 3.63 -15.14
C LEU A 513 14.24 3.79 -16.18
N ALA A 514 15.49 4.02 -15.76
CA ALA A 514 16.68 3.95 -16.61
C ALA A 514 17.09 2.50 -16.98
N GLY A 515 16.29 1.48 -16.67
CA GLY A 515 16.59 0.07 -16.94
C GLY A 515 17.48 -0.61 -15.89
N GLY A 516 17.60 -0.03 -14.69
CA GLY A 516 18.43 -0.54 -13.60
C GLY A 516 19.93 -0.64 -13.93
N PRO A 517 20.57 0.39 -14.54
CA PRO A 517 21.93 0.30 -15.04
C PRO A 517 22.91 0.03 -13.89
N ARG A 518 23.61 -1.11 -13.95
CA ARG A 518 24.62 -1.50 -12.94
C ARG A 518 26.06 -1.37 -13.44
N LYS A 519 26.26 -1.31 -14.75
CA LYS A 519 27.58 -1.17 -15.36
C LYS A 519 28.02 0.29 -15.28
N MET A 520 29.18 0.51 -14.66
CA MET A 520 29.82 1.82 -14.57
C MET A 520 31.22 1.74 -15.20
N GLU A 521 31.70 2.86 -15.71
CA GLU A 521 33.06 2.99 -16.22
C GLU A 521 33.71 4.29 -15.76
N ILE A 522 35.04 4.27 -15.66
CA ILE A 522 35.86 5.47 -15.45
C ILE A 522 36.60 5.75 -16.75
N VAL A 523 36.38 6.93 -17.34
CA VAL A 523 36.98 7.34 -18.63
C VAL A 523 37.84 8.58 -18.49
N LYS A 524 38.97 8.61 -19.19
CA LYS A 524 39.88 9.76 -19.23
C LYS A 524 39.87 10.39 -20.61
N LYS A 525 39.40 11.64 -20.71
CA LYS A 525 39.41 12.42 -21.94
C LYS A 525 40.82 12.97 -22.21
N SER A 526 41.36 12.64 -23.38
CA SER A 526 42.67 13.08 -23.87
C SER A 526 42.52 13.66 -25.28
N GLY A 527 42.18 14.96 -25.35
CA GLY A 527 41.70 15.58 -26.59
C GLY A 527 40.34 14.99 -27.00
N ASP A 528 40.17 14.70 -28.29
CA ASP A 528 38.94 14.11 -28.84
C ASP A 528 38.78 12.60 -28.56
N LYS A 529 39.70 11.99 -27.80
CA LYS A 529 39.66 10.56 -27.45
C LYS A 529 39.28 10.35 -25.99
N GLU A 530 38.32 9.46 -25.75
CA GLU A 530 38.08 8.85 -24.44
C GLU A 530 38.85 7.54 -24.34
N ASP A 531 39.60 7.37 -23.25
CA ASP A 531 40.23 6.10 -22.87
C ASP A 531 39.50 5.49 -21.67
N VAL A 532 39.16 4.20 -21.73
CA VAL A 532 38.38 3.52 -20.69
C VAL A 532 39.35 2.89 -19.70
N MET A 533 39.50 3.51 -18.53
CA MET A 533 40.44 3.07 -17.50
C MET A 533 39.98 1.78 -16.80
N ILE A 534 38.69 1.68 -16.48
CA ILE A 534 38.09 0.47 -15.89
C ILE A 534 36.58 0.42 -16.12
N ARG A 535 36.03 -0.81 -16.17
CA ARG A 535 34.60 -1.11 -16.12
C ARG A 535 34.30 -2.03 -14.95
N PHE A 536 33.20 -1.80 -14.25
CA PHE A 536 32.77 -2.62 -13.12
C PHE A 536 31.24 -2.65 -13.01
N ASN A 537 30.70 -3.60 -12.24
CA ASN A 537 29.29 -3.62 -11.85
C ASN A 537 29.15 -3.10 -10.42
N ALA A 538 28.33 -2.08 -10.21
CA ALA A 538 27.99 -1.59 -8.89
C ALA A 538 26.87 -2.42 -8.24
N LYS A 539 26.81 -2.39 -6.91
CA LYS A 539 25.66 -2.78 -6.08
C LYS A 539 25.31 -1.61 -5.18
N PHE A 540 24.02 -1.41 -4.90
CA PHE A 540 23.54 -0.21 -4.22
C PHE A 540 22.99 -0.49 -2.83
N SER A 541 23.49 0.29 -1.88
CA SER A 541 22.99 0.42 -0.51
C SER A 541 22.35 1.80 -0.34
N LEU A 542 21.30 1.86 0.48
CA LEU A 542 20.59 3.09 0.84
C LEU A 542 20.92 3.52 2.27
N PRO A 543 20.99 4.84 2.56
CA PRO A 543 21.01 5.95 1.60
C PRO A 543 22.37 6.11 0.90
N GLU A 544 23.43 5.44 1.39
CA GLU A 544 24.80 5.62 0.92
C GLU A 544 25.41 4.30 0.39
N SER A 545 25.90 4.35 -0.85
CA SER A 545 26.74 3.34 -1.48
C SER A 545 28.17 3.85 -1.53
N LYS A 546 29.11 3.10 -0.93
CA LYS A 546 30.54 3.51 -0.88
C LYS A 546 31.33 2.79 -1.95
N LEU A 547 32.07 3.56 -2.75
CA LEU A 547 33.06 3.05 -3.70
C LEU A 547 34.45 3.56 -3.31
N ASP A 548 35.37 2.66 -3.00
CA ASP A 548 36.78 3.00 -2.89
C ASP A 548 37.48 2.78 -4.23
N LEU A 549 38.00 3.85 -4.83
CA LEU A 549 38.77 3.77 -6.05
C LEU A 549 40.07 2.97 -5.87
N ALA A 550 40.60 2.87 -4.64
CA ALA A 550 41.80 2.09 -4.36
C ALA A 550 41.63 0.59 -4.66
N ASP A 551 40.41 0.05 -4.61
CA ASP A 551 40.07 -1.32 -5.01
C ASP A 551 40.07 -1.52 -6.53
N LEU A 552 39.83 -0.44 -7.27
CA LEU A 552 39.81 -0.36 -8.73
C LEU A 552 41.17 -0.04 -9.35
N TYR A 553 42.20 0.27 -8.55
CA TYR A 553 43.56 0.47 -9.05
C TYR A 553 44.01 -0.78 -9.82
N PRO A 554 44.75 -0.61 -10.95
CA PRO A 554 45.44 -1.73 -11.59
C PRO A 554 46.32 -2.44 -10.56
N LYS A 555 45.96 -3.69 -10.21
CA LYS A 555 46.76 -4.48 -9.27
C LYS A 555 48.05 -4.85 -9.98
N SER A 556 49.18 -4.49 -9.37
CA SER A 556 50.52 -4.73 -9.90
C SER A 556 50.77 -6.23 -10.03
N ASP A 557 50.76 -6.70 -11.27
CA ASP A 557 51.16 -8.03 -11.76
C ASP A 557 50.69 -9.23 -10.92
N TYR A 558 49.55 -9.81 -11.32
CA TYR A 558 49.28 -11.22 -11.04
C TYR A 558 50.37 -12.10 -11.68
N PRO A 559 50.71 -13.25 -11.06
CA PRO A 559 51.89 -14.01 -11.47
C PRO A 559 51.73 -14.52 -12.90
N LYS A 560 52.69 -14.20 -13.76
CA LYS A 560 52.70 -14.66 -15.17
C LYS A 560 53.16 -16.12 -15.28
N ASN A 561 54.09 -16.51 -14.42
CA ASN A 561 54.64 -17.86 -14.32
C ASN A 561 53.72 -18.82 -13.52
N ILE A 562 52.51 -19.09 -14.02
CA ILE A 562 51.60 -20.06 -13.36
C ILE A 562 51.94 -21.53 -13.66
N GLY A 563 52.80 -21.81 -14.64
CA GLY A 563 53.18 -23.18 -15.00
C GLY A 563 54.03 -23.87 -13.92
N GLY A 564 53.64 -25.08 -13.52
CA GLY A 564 54.33 -25.87 -12.49
C GLY A 564 53.42 -26.89 -11.80
N THR A 565 53.96 -27.55 -10.78
CA THR A 565 53.22 -28.45 -9.89
C THR A 565 52.94 -27.72 -8.58
N TYR A 566 51.73 -27.88 -8.05
CA TYR A 566 51.27 -27.26 -6.81
C TYR A 566 50.82 -28.34 -5.82
N THR A 567 51.21 -28.20 -4.56
CA THR A 567 50.62 -28.95 -3.46
C THR A 567 49.29 -28.28 -3.09
N VAL A 568 48.19 -29.02 -3.11
CA VAL A 568 46.83 -28.52 -2.93
C VAL A 568 46.14 -29.24 -1.77
N SER A 569 45.45 -28.48 -0.92
CA SER A 569 44.48 -28.98 0.05
C SER A 569 43.06 -28.63 -0.44
N MET A 570 42.11 -29.52 -0.22
CA MET A 570 40.68 -29.32 -0.51
C MET A 570 39.86 -29.45 0.77
N TYR A 571 39.12 -28.40 1.13
CA TYR A 571 38.03 -28.49 2.11
C TYR A 571 36.72 -28.84 1.40
N ASN A 572 36.17 -30.02 1.68
CA ASN A 572 34.87 -30.44 1.17
C ASN A 572 33.76 -29.92 2.11
N THR A 573 32.98 -28.95 1.66
CA THR A 573 31.96 -28.26 2.48
C THR A 573 30.74 -29.14 2.77
N THR A 574 30.50 -30.19 1.98
CA THR A 574 29.38 -31.13 2.18
C THR A 574 29.66 -32.16 3.28
N THR A 575 30.93 -32.48 3.53
CA THR A 575 31.37 -33.47 4.52
C THR A 575 32.17 -32.86 5.68
N GLU A 576 32.41 -31.54 5.62
CA GLU A 576 33.21 -30.74 6.56
C GLU A 576 34.64 -31.28 6.79
N LYS A 577 35.21 -31.94 5.78
CA LYS A 577 36.54 -32.58 5.86
C LYS A 577 37.54 -31.96 4.90
N THR A 578 38.75 -31.76 5.40
CA THR A 578 39.93 -31.47 4.57
C THR A 578 40.48 -32.77 4.00
N ILE A 579 40.87 -32.73 2.73
CA ILE A 579 41.73 -33.71 2.07
C ILE A 579 43.00 -32.94 1.67
N ASP A 580 44.14 -33.40 2.15
CA ASP A 580 45.45 -32.84 1.84
C ASP A 580 46.16 -33.68 0.76
N ASP A 581 47.37 -33.25 0.37
CA ASP A 581 48.25 -33.92 -0.60
C ASP A 581 47.64 -34.12 -2.00
N LEU A 582 46.69 -33.27 -2.43
CA LEU A 582 46.29 -33.22 -3.83
C LEU A 582 47.41 -32.58 -4.66
N THR A 583 47.56 -33.04 -5.90
CA THR A 583 48.55 -32.50 -6.83
C THR A 583 47.84 -31.83 -8.00
N LEU A 584 48.02 -30.51 -8.16
CA LEU A 584 47.67 -29.79 -9.38
C LEU A 584 48.92 -29.66 -10.26
N ASN A 585 48.83 -30.08 -11.51
CA ASN A 585 49.81 -29.75 -12.54
C ASN A 585 49.22 -28.72 -13.51
N VAL A 586 49.97 -27.65 -13.76
CA VAL A 586 49.62 -26.56 -14.68
C VAL A 586 50.67 -26.49 -15.77
N THR A 587 50.29 -26.76 -17.02
CA THR A 587 51.19 -26.67 -18.18
C THR A 587 50.74 -25.52 -19.08
N VAL A 588 51.55 -24.47 -19.22
CA VAL A 588 51.24 -23.37 -20.16
C VAL A 588 51.38 -23.88 -21.59
N THR A 589 50.30 -23.79 -22.36
CA THR A 589 50.19 -24.29 -23.75
C THR A 589 50.35 -23.19 -24.79
N GLN A 590 49.91 -21.96 -24.49
CA GLN A 590 50.04 -20.81 -25.37
C GLN A 590 50.06 -19.49 -24.59
N GLU A 591 51.06 -18.65 -24.84
CA GLU A 591 51.15 -17.28 -24.32
C GLU A 591 50.42 -16.29 -25.24
N VAL A 592 49.73 -15.29 -24.68
CA VAL A 592 49.14 -14.15 -25.43
C VAL A 592 49.34 -12.84 -24.66
N SER A 593 48.96 -11.70 -25.27
CA SER A 593 49.24 -10.37 -24.71
C SER A 593 48.52 -10.04 -23.39
N ASP A 594 47.39 -10.68 -23.09
CA ASP A 594 46.55 -10.41 -21.92
C ASP A 594 46.44 -11.61 -20.94
N GLY A 595 47.20 -12.68 -21.17
CA GLY A 595 47.09 -13.93 -20.44
C GLY A 595 47.79 -15.12 -21.12
N CYS A 596 47.44 -16.33 -20.69
CA CYS A 596 47.89 -17.56 -21.33
C CYS A 596 46.80 -18.67 -21.29
N TYR A 597 46.85 -19.60 -22.23
CA TYR A 597 46.10 -20.85 -22.15
C TYR A 597 46.97 -21.91 -21.48
N ALA A 598 46.44 -22.60 -20.46
CA ALA A 598 47.15 -23.66 -19.75
C ALA A 598 46.26 -24.89 -19.56
N ASP A 599 46.88 -26.08 -19.61
CA ASP A 599 46.29 -27.34 -19.18
C ASP A 599 46.36 -27.45 -17.66
N PHE A 600 45.22 -27.70 -17.03
CA PHE A 600 45.09 -27.90 -15.59
C PHE A 600 44.69 -29.36 -15.34
N TYR A 601 45.48 -30.06 -14.52
CA TYR A 601 45.20 -31.43 -14.11
C TYR A 601 45.35 -31.58 -12.60
N LEU A 602 44.23 -31.70 -11.88
CA LEU A 602 44.17 -31.86 -10.42
C LEU A 602 43.62 -33.25 -10.08
N GLU A 603 44.42 -34.04 -9.38
CA GLU A 603 44.03 -35.38 -8.93
C GLU A 603 44.37 -35.65 -7.46
N ASN A 604 43.70 -36.66 -6.90
CA ASN A 604 44.07 -37.33 -5.66
C ASN A 604 43.85 -38.84 -5.82
N ASN A 605 44.91 -39.65 -5.76
CA ASN A 605 44.84 -41.11 -5.72
C ASN A 605 43.90 -41.74 -6.79
N GLY A 606 43.93 -41.20 -8.02
CA GLY A 606 43.11 -41.66 -9.14
C GLY A 606 41.72 -41.01 -9.29
N SER A 607 41.32 -40.14 -8.35
CA SER A 607 40.14 -39.27 -8.50
C SER A 607 40.55 -37.93 -9.11
N VAL A 608 39.95 -37.56 -10.23
CA VAL A 608 40.24 -36.32 -10.96
C VAL A 608 39.19 -35.26 -10.65
N TYR A 609 39.64 -34.07 -10.21
CA TYR A 609 38.79 -32.95 -9.81
C TYR A 609 38.77 -31.82 -10.84
N LEU A 610 39.84 -31.70 -11.64
CA LEU A 610 39.96 -30.74 -12.73
C LEU A 610 40.80 -31.38 -13.84
N ASN A 611 40.32 -31.32 -15.07
CA ASN A 611 41.06 -31.73 -16.27
C ASN A 611 40.57 -30.91 -17.46
N GLY A 612 41.40 -30.03 -17.99
CA GLY A 612 41.08 -29.25 -19.18
C GLY A 612 42.02 -28.08 -19.45
N ASN A 613 41.93 -27.52 -20.66
CA ASN A 613 42.66 -26.33 -21.07
C ASN A 613 41.81 -25.09 -20.81
N TYR A 614 42.33 -24.12 -20.06
CA TYR A 614 41.61 -22.91 -19.69
C TYR A 614 42.47 -21.64 -19.85
N PHE A 615 41.80 -20.52 -20.12
CA PHE A 615 42.44 -19.22 -20.28
C PHE A 615 42.63 -18.52 -18.93
N TYR A 616 43.86 -18.17 -18.59
CA TYR A 616 44.25 -17.38 -17.42
C TYR A 616 44.55 -15.93 -17.83
N ARG A 617 43.98 -14.94 -17.14
CA ARG A 617 44.08 -13.51 -17.47
C ARG A 617 45.01 -12.76 -16.49
N TYR A 618 46.11 -12.20 -16.99
CA TYR A 618 47.10 -11.49 -16.16
C TYR A 618 46.57 -10.22 -15.49
N ALA A 619 45.54 -9.56 -16.05
CA ALA A 619 44.96 -8.36 -15.46
C ALA A 619 44.07 -8.64 -14.21
N THR A 620 43.63 -9.89 -14.01
CA THR A 620 42.65 -10.24 -12.97
C THR A 620 43.06 -11.45 -12.12
N GLY A 621 44.11 -12.17 -12.52
CA GLY A 621 44.53 -13.42 -11.88
C GLY A 621 43.49 -14.53 -11.97
N LYS A 622 42.45 -14.41 -12.82
CA LYS A 622 41.37 -15.41 -12.93
C LYS A 622 41.58 -16.35 -14.11
N VAL A 623 41.15 -17.59 -13.92
CA VAL A 623 41.04 -18.61 -14.96
C VAL A 623 39.58 -18.69 -15.42
N ASN A 624 39.35 -18.75 -16.73
CA ASN A 624 38.02 -18.85 -17.32
C ASN A 624 37.49 -20.28 -17.20
N TYR A 625 36.80 -20.56 -16.09
CA TYR A 625 36.18 -21.85 -15.78
C TYR A 625 34.69 -21.65 -15.45
N ALA A 626 33.82 -22.51 -15.98
CA ALA A 626 32.36 -22.31 -15.89
C ALA A 626 31.71 -22.91 -14.62
N LEU A 627 32.39 -23.86 -13.96
CA LEU A 627 31.85 -24.64 -12.84
C LEU A 627 32.51 -24.28 -11.50
N GLY A 628 33.04 -23.07 -11.37
CA GLY A 628 33.71 -22.60 -10.16
C GLY A 628 34.55 -21.35 -10.39
N ASP A 629 34.96 -20.70 -9.31
CA ASP A 629 35.84 -19.54 -9.34
C ASP A 629 37.29 -19.98 -9.14
N MET A 630 38.17 -19.74 -10.11
CA MET A 630 39.57 -20.18 -10.08
C MET A 630 40.52 -18.99 -10.29
N SER A 631 41.55 -18.89 -9.47
CA SER A 631 42.51 -17.79 -9.52
C SER A 631 43.92 -18.14 -9.05
N PHE A 632 44.87 -17.34 -9.49
CA PHE A 632 46.23 -17.29 -8.97
C PHE A 632 46.52 -15.92 -8.34
N SER A 633 47.40 -15.92 -7.35
CA SER A 633 47.85 -14.72 -6.65
C SER A 633 49.29 -14.90 -6.12
N GLY A 634 49.89 -13.81 -5.63
CA GLY A 634 51.30 -13.78 -5.21
C GLY A 634 52.22 -13.20 -6.28
N ASP A 635 53.52 -13.39 -6.12
CA ASP A 635 54.56 -12.91 -7.02
C ASP A 635 55.12 -14.05 -7.91
N GLU A 636 56.12 -13.75 -8.75
CA GLU A 636 56.73 -14.75 -9.66
C GLU A 636 57.42 -15.93 -8.96
N ASN A 637 57.71 -15.82 -7.65
CA ASN A 637 58.40 -16.83 -6.84
C ASN A 637 57.46 -17.56 -5.85
N ASN A 638 56.39 -16.90 -5.38
CA ASN A 638 55.41 -17.47 -4.45
C ASN A 638 54.00 -17.45 -5.06
N VAL A 639 53.74 -18.37 -6.00
CA VAL A 639 52.43 -18.47 -6.67
C VAL A 639 51.47 -19.29 -5.82
N SER A 640 50.35 -18.68 -5.45
CA SER A 640 49.24 -19.33 -4.75
C SER A 640 48.08 -19.58 -5.70
N PHE A 641 47.48 -20.77 -5.61
CA PHE A 641 46.32 -21.22 -6.36
C PHE A 641 45.09 -21.27 -5.45
N LYS A 642 43.95 -20.77 -5.92
CA LYS A 642 42.64 -20.99 -5.30
C LYS A 642 41.63 -21.45 -6.34
N PHE A 643 40.80 -22.42 -5.99
CA PHE A 643 39.66 -22.85 -6.79
C PHE A 643 38.47 -23.19 -5.90
N ASP A 644 37.34 -22.51 -6.05
CA ASP A 644 36.08 -22.86 -5.39
C ASP A 644 35.17 -23.56 -6.41
N ALA A 645 34.97 -24.87 -6.26
CA ALA A 645 34.16 -25.70 -7.16
C ALA A 645 32.67 -25.64 -6.81
N TYR A 646 31.82 -25.44 -7.80
CA TYR A 646 30.38 -25.25 -7.64
C TYR A 646 29.57 -26.49 -7.99
N ASP A 647 28.40 -26.62 -7.35
CA ASP A 647 27.37 -27.60 -7.68
C ASP A 647 26.36 -27.05 -8.70
N ASN A 648 25.35 -27.86 -9.05
CA ASN A 648 24.29 -27.46 -9.97
C ASN A 648 23.39 -26.32 -9.45
N GLN A 649 23.47 -25.96 -8.16
CA GLN A 649 22.80 -24.83 -7.53
C GLN A 649 23.73 -23.61 -7.32
N LYS A 650 24.96 -23.65 -7.85
CA LYS A 650 26.03 -22.66 -7.65
C LYS A 650 26.49 -22.49 -6.19
N LYS A 651 26.30 -23.50 -5.34
CA LYS A 651 26.90 -23.55 -4.00
C LYS A 651 28.29 -24.18 -4.09
N VAL A 652 29.22 -23.71 -3.26
CA VAL A 652 30.57 -24.29 -3.16
C VAL A 652 30.48 -25.64 -2.47
N TRP A 653 30.88 -26.73 -3.15
CA TRP A 653 31.00 -28.07 -2.55
C TRP A 653 32.45 -28.43 -2.18
N GLY A 654 33.43 -27.80 -2.83
CA GLY A 654 34.86 -28.02 -2.58
C GLY A 654 35.65 -26.73 -2.75
N ALA A 655 36.37 -26.31 -1.71
CA ALA A 655 37.27 -25.17 -1.73
C ALA A 655 38.72 -25.66 -1.72
N PHE A 656 39.45 -25.40 -2.79
CA PHE A 656 40.82 -25.84 -3.02
C PHE A 656 41.79 -24.67 -2.86
N THR A 657 42.87 -24.89 -2.13
CA THR A 657 43.96 -23.94 -1.93
C THR A 657 45.28 -24.64 -2.09
N GLY A 658 46.22 -24.08 -2.86
CA GLY A 658 47.55 -24.66 -3.02
C GLY A 658 48.63 -23.65 -3.31
N HIS A 659 49.87 -24.12 -3.23
CA HIS A 659 51.07 -23.31 -3.42
C HIS A 659 52.08 -24.04 -4.32
N LYS A 660 52.81 -23.25 -5.11
CA LYS A 660 53.85 -23.68 -6.06
C LYS A 660 55.20 -23.88 -5.36
#